data_AF-A0A6A6KI95-F1
#
_entry.id   AF-A0A6A6KI95-F1
#
_cell.length_a   1.000
_cell.length_b   1.000
_cell.length_c   1.000
_cell.angle_alpha   90.00
_cell.angle_beta   90.00
_cell.angle_gamma   90.00
#
_symmetry.space_group_name_H-M   'P 1'
#
loop_
_entity.id
_entity.type
_entity.pdbx_description
1 polymer ?
#
loop_
_entity_poly.entity_id
_entity_poly.type
_entity_poly.pdbx_seq_one_letter_code
_entity_poly.pdbx_strand_id
1 'polypeptide(L)'
;MSQELNEEGNNSFRSATKKVPCLKYEKAVKLLPRDHIDVAYLRSNMAACYMQMGLGEYPRAINECNLALEVLPRYSKALLKRARCYEALNRLDLALRDVNNVLSREGEGKKKKKTDKVVERKAEDEDKMVVEEKKVSAVIKDKDVVTKTIEEEGVVNKNVKEEKVITKTVKLVFGEDIRWAQLPVNCSVGLLRDIVRDRYPGLKGVLMKYRDPEGDLITITTTEELRLAESSSNSQGSLRFYVVEVGLDQEPAYEGMGIEEEVHEIDKKPSDAVENGNVGKGVEVQKGPITIDDWIVQFARLFKNHVGFDSDSYLDLHELGMKLYSEAMEDTVTSKEAHELFDIAAEKFQEMAALALFNWGNVHMSRARKRVFFSEDGSRESILAQVKNAYEWAKKEYVKAGTRYQEALKIKPDFYEGLLALGQQQFDEAKLCWYHAIGTKLDLENGPSEEVLDLYNKAEDSMEKGVQMLEEMEEQRLNGLSKFDKYKAQMQKFGLDGLLKDVSAEEAAEQAANMGSQIYLLWGTMLYERSVVEYKLELPTWEECLEVAVEKFELAGASPTDIAVMIKNHCSNETALEGLGFKIDEIVQAWNEMYDVKRWETGSPSFRLEPLLRRQVNCFCEPLYMLSFLFALGANNRSLYSISFGMKLTKKLEEELDGWLKAAALAKSPDVRGVIAPHAGYSYSGRAAAYAFGNIDPTNISRVFLLGPSHHYYTPKCALSTATVYKTPIGDLPIDLEVIEELKATGKFESMDLRVDEAEHSMEMHLPYLAKIFEGHQVKVVPILVGAVNADSEAMYGKLLAKYVDDPSNFFSVSSDFCHWGSRFNYMHYDKKHGAIHKSIEALDKMGMDIIETGDPDAFKQYLQEYDNTICGRHPISVFLHMLRNCSIKIKIKFVRYEQSSQCKTMRDSSVSYASAAAKVDA
;
A
#
# COMPACT_ATOMS: atom_id res chain seq x y z
N MET A 1 32.83 46.90 -5.72
CA MET A 1 32.01 47.37 -4.57
C MET A 1 30.50 47.26 -4.80
N SER A 2 29.88 48.00 -5.73
CA SER A 2 28.41 47.91 -5.89
C SER A 2 27.91 46.56 -6.42
N GLN A 3 28.71 45.88 -7.26
CA GLN A 3 28.40 44.53 -7.75
C GLN A 3 28.60 43.47 -6.66
N GLU A 4 29.71 43.51 -5.91
CA GLU A 4 29.90 42.67 -4.71
C GLU A 4 28.71 42.77 -3.73
N LEU A 5 28.22 43.98 -3.43
CA LEU A 5 27.07 44.17 -2.54
C LEU A 5 25.73 43.66 -3.13
N ASN A 6 25.61 43.62 -4.46
CA ASN A 6 24.49 42.98 -5.15
C ASN A 6 24.57 41.45 -5.00
N GLU A 7 25.73 40.85 -5.26
CA GLU A 7 26.00 39.42 -5.13
C GLU A 7 25.86 38.93 -3.68
N GLU A 8 26.43 39.65 -2.72
CA GLU A 8 26.20 39.41 -1.30
C GLU A 8 24.72 39.53 -0.92
N GLY A 9 23.98 40.46 -1.53
CA GLY A 9 22.54 40.61 -1.37
C GLY A 9 21.76 39.40 -1.91
N ASN A 10 22.10 38.94 -3.11
CA ASN A 10 21.54 37.75 -3.76
C ASN A 10 21.80 36.48 -2.93
N ASN A 11 23.02 36.33 -2.40
CA ASN A 11 23.40 35.21 -1.54
C ASN A 11 22.69 35.26 -0.18
N SER A 12 22.54 36.44 0.42
CA SER A 12 21.77 36.63 1.66
C SER A 12 20.26 36.37 1.45
N PHE A 13 19.75 36.64 0.25
CA PHE A 13 18.35 36.40 -0.11
C PHE A 13 18.07 34.90 -0.27
N ARG A 14 19.02 34.15 -0.84
CA ARG A 14 18.98 32.68 -0.92
C ARG A 14 19.03 32.01 0.46
N SER A 15 19.76 32.56 1.43
CA SER A 15 19.82 32.03 2.81
C SER A 15 18.61 32.37 3.69
N ALA A 16 17.50 32.86 3.11
CA ALA A 16 16.25 33.21 3.80
C ALA A 16 16.36 34.25 4.94
N THR A 17 17.48 34.96 5.09
CA THR A 17 17.78 35.90 6.20
C THR A 17 17.09 37.28 6.04
N LYS A 18 15.77 37.28 5.76
CA LYS A 18 14.91 38.36 5.21
C LYS A 18 15.30 39.84 5.41
N LYS A 19 15.81 40.26 6.58
CA LYS A 19 16.22 41.66 6.85
C LYS A 19 17.61 42.04 6.31
N VAL A 20 18.52 41.08 6.16
CA VAL A 20 19.91 41.33 5.73
C VAL A 20 20.02 41.70 4.25
N PRO A 21 19.32 41.04 3.29
CA PRO A 21 19.41 41.37 1.86
C PRO A 21 19.06 42.82 1.56
N CYS A 22 17.95 43.34 2.14
CA CYS A 22 17.49 44.71 1.93
C CYS A 22 18.59 45.72 2.24
N LEU A 23 19.31 45.55 3.36
CA LEU A 23 20.40 46.44 3.78
C LEU A 23 21.63 46.37 2.85
N LYS A 24 21.88 45.24 2.17
CA LYS A 24 22.97 45.11 1.21
C LYS A 24 22.63 45.76 -0.13
N TYR A 25 21.43 45.52 -0.66
CA TYR A 25 20.95 46.19 -1.87
C TYR A 25 20.80 47.71 -1.67
N GLU A 26 20.34 48.17 -0.50
CA GLU A 26 20.22 49.60 -0.19
C GLU A 26 21.60 50.29 -0.15
N LYS A 27 22.64 49.60 0.37
CA LYS A 27 24.03 50.06 0.29
C LYS A 27 24.53 50.11 -1.16
N ALA A 28 24.24 49.09 -1.97
CA ALA A 28 24.60 49.08 -3.40
C ALA A 28 23.96 50.27 -4.15
N VAL A 29 22.66 50.52 -3.97
CA VAL A 29 21.95 51.67 -4.58
C VAL A 29 22.58 53.01 -4.17
N LYS A 30 23.09 53.14 -2.94
CA LYS A 30 23.77 54.35 -2.45
C LYS A 30 25.16 54.58 -3.05
N LEU A 31 25.74 53.60 -3.75
CA LEU A 31 27.03 53.72 -4.46
C LEU A 31 26.87 54.03 -5.96
N LEU A 32 25.64 54.14 -6.46
CA LEU A 32 25.34 54.38 -7.87
C LEU A 32 24.69 55.75 -8.11
N PRO A 33 24.92 56.38 -9.29
CA PRO A 33 24.08 57.47 -9.78
C PRO A 33 22.59 57.07 -9.81
N ARG A 34 21.68 58.01 -9.51
CA ARG A 34 20.23 57.70 -9.38
C ARG A 34 19.61 57.18 -10.68
N ASP A 35 20.17 57.58 -11.80
CA ASP A 35 19.81 57.26 -13.18
C ASP A 35 20.52 55.99 -13.72
N HIS A 36 21.44 55.39 -12.95
CA HIS A 36 22.17 54.21 -13.38
C HIS A 36 21.26 52.98 -13.50
N ILE A 37 21.36 52.25 -14.61
CA ILE A 37 20.47 51.13 -14.98
C ILE A 37 20.36 50.08 -13.85
N ASP A 38 21.48 49.75 -13.19
CA ASP A 38 21.51 48.77 -12.10
C ASP A 38 20.69 49.20 -10.87
N VAL A 39 20.38 50.48 -10.67
CA VAL A 39 19.47 50.93 -9.60
C VAL A 39 18.09 50.31 -9.80
N ALA A 40 17.58 50.22 -11.03
CA ALA A 40 16.31 49.56 -11.31
C ALA A 40 16.35 48.05 -10.98
N TYR A 41 17.49 47.39 -11.23
CA TYR A 41 17.69 45.98 -10.93
C TYR A 41 17.75 45.73 -9.41
N LEU A 42 18.54 46.53 -8.69
CA LEU A 42 18.66 46.47 -7.23
C LEU A 42 17.32 46.77 -6.53
N ARG A 43 16.61 47.82 -6.96
CA ARG A 43 15.27 48.16 -6.44
C ARG A 43 14.25 47.04 -6.69
N SER A 44 14.29 46.41 -7.87
CA SER A 44 13.48 45.23 -8.17
C SER A 44 13.83 44.03 -7.28
N ASN A 45 15.09 43.85 -6.88
CA ASN A 45 15.49 42.81 -5.94
C ASN A 45 15.06 43.14 -4.50
N MET A 46 15.13 44.41 -4.07
CA MET A 46 14.55 44.88 -2.80
C MET A 46 13.03 44.63 -2.74
N ALA A 47 12.30 44.88 -3.83
CA ALA A 47 10.88 44.56 -3.90
C ALA A 47 10.59 43.07 -3.64
N ALA A 48 11.39 42.16 -4.21
CA ALA A 48 11.25 40.72 -3.98
C ALA A 48 11.53 40.31 -2.51
N CYS A 49 12.41 41.04 -1.81
CA CYS A 49 12.66 40.84 -0.38
C CYS A 49 11.43 41.21 0.45
N TYR A 50 10.83 42.38 0.20
CA TYR A 50 9.60 42.81 0.88
C TYR A 50 8.42 41.86 0.59
N MET A 51 8.28 41.33 -0.63
CA MET A 51 7.27 40.31 -0.94
C MET A 51 7.43 39.05 -0.08
N GLN A 52 8.67 38.58 0.17
CA GLN A 52 8.92 37.43 1.05
C GLN A 52 8.68 37.71 2.55
N MET A 53 8.48 38.97 2.95
CA MET A 53 8.15 39.34 4.33
C MET A 53 6.64 39.29 4.64
N GLY A 54 5.80 39.08 3.62
CA GLY A 54 4.35 38.89 3.77
C GLY A 54 3.53 40.16 3.48
N LEU A 55 2.20 40.01 3.42
CA LEU A 55 1.26 41.03 2.89
C LEU A 55 1.41 42.43 3.49
N GLY A 56 1.77 42.55 4.78
CA GLY A 56 1.99 43.84 5.44
C GLY A 56 3.16 44.67 4.86
N GLU A 57 4.10 44.03 4.16
CA GLU A 57 5.25 44.68 3.52
C GLU A 57 5.07 44.93 2.01
N TYR A 58 3.95 44.47 1.43
CA TYR A 58 3.65 44.67 -0.01
C TYR A 58 3.57 46.15 -0.42
N PRO A 59 3.10 47.11 0.43
CA PRO A 59 3.21 48.53 0.13
C PRO A 59 4.66 49.00 -0.06
N ARG A 60 5.63 48.43 0.67
CA ARG A 60 7.07 48.71 0.46
C ARG A 60 7.57 48.06 -0.83
N ALA A 61 7.17 46.83 -1.12
CA ALA A 61 7.49 46.18 -2.40
C ALA A 61 7.01 47.00 -3.62
N ILE A 62 5.78 47.52 -3.57
CA ILE A 62 5.21 48.41 -4.59
C ILE A 62 6.04 49.70 -4.72
N ASN A 63 6.45 50.30 -3.60
CA ASN A 63 7.30 51.50 -3.62
C ASN A 63 8.68 51.24 -4.25
N GLU A 64 9.34 50.14 -3.91
CA GLU A 64 10.61 49.74 -4.54
C GLU A 64 10.43 49.48 -6.05
N CYS A 65 9.32 48.86 -6.47
CA CYS A 65 8.98 48.75 -7.89
C CYS A 65 8.70 50.11 -8.57
N ASN A 66 8.09 51.07 -7.87
CA ASN A 66 7.90 52.43 -8.41
C ASN A 66 9.25 53.10 -8.67
N LEU A 67 10.16 53.08 -7.69
CA LEU A 67 11.52 53.63 -7.83
C LEU A 67 12.33 52.93 -8.94
N ALA A 68 12.15 51.62 -9.13
CA ALA A 68 12.76 50.91 -10.25
C ALA A 68 12.22 51.37 -11.62
N LEU A 69 10.95 51.80 -11.67
CA LEU A 69 10.26 52.28 -12.87
C LEU A 69 10.42 53.79 -13.09
N GLU A 70 10.90 54.56 -12.11
CA GLU A 70 11.37 55.93 -12.35
C GLU A 70 12.66 55.93 -13.19
N VAL A 71 13.58 54.98 -12.91
CA VAL A 71 14.83 54.79 -13.66
C VAL A 71 14.60 54.08 -14.99
N LEU A 72 13.80 53.01 -15.02
CA LEU A 72 13.45 52.27 -16.23
C LEU A 72 11.93 52.11 -16.38
N PRO A 73 11.19 53.11 -16.92
CA PRO A 73 9.71 53.12 -17.00
C PRO A 73 9.01 51.97 -17.73
N ARG A 74 9.76 51.03 -18.30
CA ARG A 74 9.26 49.87 -19.03
C ARG A 74 9.98 48.57 -18.63
N TYR A 75 10.53 48.50 -17.42
CA TYR A 75 11.23 47.32 -16.90
C TYR A 75 10.25 46.22 -16.47
N SER A 76 10.10 45.20 -17.31
CA SER A 76 9.13 44.10 -17.14
C SER A 76 9.20 43.42 -15.78
N LYS A 77 10.41 43.12 -15.26
CA LYS A 77 10.57 42.47 -13.94
C LYS A 77 10.07 43.34 -12.77
N ALA A 78 10.06 44.67 -12.89
CA ALA A 78 9.47 45.55 -11.89
C ALA A 78 7.94 45.69 -12.07
N LEU A 79 7.44 45.81 -13.30
CA LEU A 79 6.00 45.81 -13.60
C LEU A 79 5.31 44.53 -13.11
N LEU A 80 5.86 43.35 -13.41
CA LEU A 80 5.28 42.07 -13.02
C LEU A 80 5.30 41.82 -11.50
N LYS A 81 6.36 42.27 -10.79
CA LYS A 81 6.40 42.24 -9.32
C LYS A 81 5.36 43.19 -8.72
N ARG A 82 5.20 44.40 -9.27
CA ARG A 82 4.19 45.37 -8.83
C ARG A 82 2.77 44.88 -9.08
N ALA A 83 2.52 44.26 -10.24
CA ALA A 83 1.25 43.63 -10.56
C ALA A 83 0.86 42.54 -9.55
N ARG A 84 1.77 41.60 -9.23
CA ARG A 84 1.57 40.59 -8.17
C ARG A 84 1.32 41.20 -6.79
N CYS A 85 1.94 42.34 -6.48
CA CYS A 85 1.66 43.04 -5.22
C CYS A 85 0.27 43.70 -5.21
N TYR A 86 -0.20 44.23 -6.35
CA TYR A 86 -1.54 44.78 -6.48
C TYR A 86 -2.61 43.68 -6.46
N GLU A 87 -2.39 42.56 -7.16
CA GLU A 87 -3.23 41.36 -7.16
C GLU A 87 -3.50 40.85 -5.74
N ALA A 88 -2.44 40.61 -4.95
CA ALA A 88 -2.55 40.16 -3.56
C ALA A 88 -3.14 41.20 -2.59
N LEU A 89 -3.26 42.47 -3.00
CA LEU A 89 -3.97 43.53 -2.29
C LEU A 89 -5.36 43.83 -2.89
N ASN A 90 -5.86 42.94 -3.76
CA ASN A 90 -7.14 43.03 -4.48
C ASN A 90 -7.32 44.33 -5.31
N ARG A 91 -6.23 44.83 -5.90
CA ARG A 91 -6.19 46.01 -6.79
C ARG A 91 -5.99 45.58 -8.25
N LEU A 92 -6.94 44.77 -8.72
CA LEU A 92 -6.87 44.08 -10.01
C LEU A 92 -6.79 45.06 -11.20
N ASP A 93 -7.33 46.27 -11.06
CA ASP A 93 -7.25 47.37 -12.02
C ASP A 93 -5.79 47.78 -12.32
N LEU A 94 -4.98 47.92 -11.27
CA LEU A 94 -3.57 48.29 -11.40
C LEU A 94 -2.69 47.10 -11.82
N ALA A 95 -3.05 45.89 -11.38
CA ALA A 95 -2.37 44.67 -11.83
C ALA A 95 -2.52 44.47 -13.35
N LEU A 96 -3.75 44.56 -13.87
CA LEU A 96 -4.03 44.47 -15.31
C LEU A 96 -3.33 45.58 -16.10
N ARG A 97 -3.29 46.82 -15.56
CA ARG A 97 -2.57 47.93 -16.21
C ARG A 97 -1.08 47.65 -16.36
N ASP A 98 -0.43 47.10 -15.33
CA ASP A 98 1.00 46.77 -15.38
C ASP A 98 1.33 45.58 -16.29
N VAL A 99 0.45 44.58 -16.37
CA VAL A 99 0.58 43.46 -17.33
C VAL A 99 0.41 43.96 -18.78
N ASN A 100 -0.60 44.79 -19.05
CA ASN A 100 -0.83 45.37 -20.39
C ASN A 100 0.32 46.29 -20.86
N ASN A 101 1.02 46.96 -19.94
CA ASN A 101 2.25 47.72 -20.22
C ASN A 101 3.43 46.84 -20.68
N VAL A 102 3.41 45.53 -20.39
CA VAL A 102 4.40 44.56 -20.89
C VAL A 102 3.95 44.00 -22.25
N LEU A 103 2.71 43.48 -22.33
CA LEU A 103 2.17 42.81 -23.52
C LEU A 103 2.20 43.68 -24.78
N SER A 104 1.90 44.98 -24.64
CA SER A 104 1.80 45.95 -25.73
C SER A 104 3.10 46.18 -26.54
N ARG A 105 4.22 45.56 -26.16
CA ARG A 105 5.54 45.74 -26.81
C ARG A 105 5.99 44.54 -27.64
N GLU A 106 5.51 43.33 -27.37
CA GLU A 106 5.99 42.12 -28.05
C GLU A 106 5.47 41.98 -29.49
N GLY A 107 4.34 42.63 -29.80
CA GLY A 107 3.81 42.74 -31.16
C GLY A 107 4.73 43.51 -32.13
N GLU A 108 5.53 44.46 -31.64
CA GLU A 108 6.49 45.20 -32.49
C GLU A 108 7.76 44.40 -32.78
N GLY A 109 8.25 43.63 -31.79
CA GLY A 109 9.47 42.82 -31.93
C GLY A 109 9.41 41.81 -33.09
N LYS A 110 8.23 41.23 -33.34
CA LYS A 110 8.00 40.27 -34.43
C LYS A 110 8.07 40.90 -35.84
N LYS A 111 7.93 42.22 -35.99
CA LYS A 111 8.10 42.89 -37.30
C LYS A 111 9.56 43.12 -37.67
N LYS A 112 10.44 43.45 -36.71
CA LYS A 112 11.83 43.87 -37.00
C LYS A 112 12.72 42.70 -37.46
N LYS A 113 12.58 41.51 -36.83
CA LYS A 113 13.35 40.29 -37.19
C LYS A 113 13.11 39.72 -38.60
N LYS A 114 12.22 40.31 -39.42
CA LYS A 114 12.02 39.90 -40.83
C LYS A 114 12.86 40.67 -41.86
N THR A 115 13.50 41.78 -41.48
CA THR A 115 14.21 42.65 -42.43
C THR A 115 15.71 42.38 -42.49
N ASP A 116 16.32 41.98 -41.37
CA ASP A 116 17.78 42.00 -41.18
C ASP A 116 18.49 40.69 -41.61
N LYS A 117 17.83 39.80 -42.37
CA LYS A 117 18.36 38.47 -42.78
C LYS A 117 18.84 38.38 -44.24
N VAL A 118 19.15 39.51 -44.88
CA VAL A 118 19.54 39.59 -46.31
C VAL A 118 20.98 40.11 -46.51
N VAL A 119 21.66 40.53 -45.45
CA VAL A 119 23.05 41.03 -45.48
C VAL A 119 23.92 40.17 -44.55
N GLU A 120 25.23 40.13 -44.82
CA GLU A 120 26.26 39.42 -44.06
C GLU A 120 26.31 37.88 -44.22
N ARG A 121 26.84 37.46 -45.38
CA ARG A 121 27.73 36.29 -45.51
C ARG A 121 29.04 36.75 -46.16
N LYS A 122 30.15 36.82 -45.43
CA LYS A 122 31.56 36.84 -45.90
C LYS A 122 32.55 36.91 -44.72
N ALA A 123 33.85 36.67 -45.00
CA ALA A 123 34.91 36.29 -44.07
C ALA A 123 34.67 34.88 -43.45
N GLU A 124 35.39 33.80 -43.78
CA GLU A 124 36.79 33.53 -44.22
C GLU A 124 37.82 33.41 -43.08
N ASP A 125 38.69 32.39 -43.25
CA ASP A 125 39.51 31.66 -42.28
C ASP A 125 40.76 32.40 -41.71
N GLU A 126 41.40 31.83 -40.66
CA GLU A 126 42.79 31.31 -40.75
C GLU A 126 43.34 30.56 -39.48
N ASP A 127 43.61 29.26 -39.67
CA ASP A 127 44.89 28.54 -39.43
C ASP A 127 45.47 28.13 -38.01
N LYS A 128 46.28 27.05 -38.03
CA LYS A 128 47.40 26.57 -37.13
C LYS A 128 47.21 25.49 -36.05
N MET A 129 47.21 24.21 -36.49
CA MET A 129 48.29 23.17 -36.37
C MET A 129 49.42 23.32 -35.31
N VAL A 130 50.12 22.29 -34.75
CA VAL A 130 50.25 20.80 -34.99
C VAL A 130 50.04 20.01 -33.66
N VAL A 131 50.64 18.89 -33.16
CA VAL A 131 51.79 17.93 -33.38
C VAL A 131 51.32 16.52 -32.89
N GLU A 132 51.47 15.39 -33.61
CA GLU A 132 52.44 14.24 -33.51
C GLU A 132 52.87 13.73 -32.09
N GLU A 133 53.21 12.46 -31.80
CA GLU A 133 53.81 11.35 -32.60
C GLU A 133 53.18 9.92 -32.41
N LYS A 134 53.90 8.80 -32.69
CA LYS A 134 53.33 7.57 -33.30
C LYS A 134 54.10 6.22 -33.06
N LYS A 135 53.42 5.07 -33.30
CA LYS A 135 53.95 3.68 -33.57
C LYS A 135 54.46 2.87 -32.34
N VAL A 136 54.79 1.55 -32.38
CA VAL A 136 55.12 0.59 -33.48
C VAL A 136 54.75 -0.91 -33.19
N SER A 137 54.51 -1.71 -34.26
CA SER A 137 54.67 -3.21 -34.42
C SER A 137 53.91 -4.19 -33.48
N ALA A 138 53.32 -5.34 -33.85
CA ALA A 138 53.40 -6.29 -35.01
C ALA A 138 54.54 -7.35 -34.92
N VAL A 139 54.51 -8.56 -35.52
CA VAL A 139 53.71 -9.06 -36.68
C VAL A 139 53.68 -10.62 -36.84
N ILE A 140 52.51 -11.23 -37.16
CA ILE A 140 52.31 -12.52 -37.95
C ILE A 140 52.82 -13.87 -37.29
N LYS A 141 52.47 -15.15 -37.62
CA LYS A 141 51.95 -15.89 -38.82
C LYS A 141 51.18 -17.24 -38.56
N ASP A 142 50.32 -17.66 -39.51
CA ASP A 142 49.90 -18.99 -40.11
C ASP A 142 50.18 -20.37 -39.42
N LYS A 143 49.53 -21.54 -39.70
CA LYS A 143 48.46 -22.10 -40.62
C LYS A 143 48.05 -23.54 -40.10
N ASP A 144 47.23 -24.45 -40.65
CA ASP A 144 46.32 -24.66 -41.84
C ASP A 144 45.27 -25.78 -41.44
N VAL A 145 44.00 -25.84 -41.91
CA VAL A 145 43.41 -26.48 -43.15
C VAL A 145 43.56 -28.03 -43.20
N VAL A 146 42.56 -28.87 -43.55
CA VAL A 146 41.29 -28.77 -44.35
C VAL A 146 40.03 -29.22 -43.50
N THR A 147 38.79 -29.56 -43.93
CA THR A 147 38.18 -29.97 -45.23
C THR A 147 36.65 -29.70 -45.35
N LYS A 148 36.20 -29.44 -46.60
CA LYS A 148 34.93 -29.70 -47.37
C LYS A 148 33.75 -30.51 -46.76
N THR A 149 32.47 -30.35 -47.17
CA THR A 149 31.84 -29.66 -48.35
C THR A 149 30.39 -29.20 -48.02
N ILE A 150 29.93 -27.95 -48.30
CA ILE A 150 29.06 -27.46 -49.43
C ILE A 150 27.80 -28.37 -49.67
N GLU A 151 26.52 -27.93 -49.59
CA GLU A 151 25.79 -26.97 -50.47
C GLU A 151 24.55 -26.23 -49.83
N GLU A 152 24.33 -25.02 -50.37
CA GLU A 152 23.13 -24.13 -50.57
C GLU A 152 21.87 -23.99 -49.67
N GLU A 153 21.39 -22.72 -49.66
CA GLU A 153 20.09 -22.09 -49.32
C GLU A 153 19.29 -22.40 -48.02
N GLY A 154 18.85 -21.32 -47.33
CA GLY A 154 17.93 -21.43 -46.18
C GLY A 154 17.86 -20.23 -45.20
N VAL A 155 17.84 -18.97 -45.67
CA VAL A 155 17.85 -17.80 -44.76
C VAL A 155 16.49 -17.58 -44.07
N VAL A 156 16.38 -17.92 -42.78
CA VAL A 156 15.22 -17.60 -41.93
C VAL A 156 15.68 -16.93 -40.63
N ASN A 157 15.64 -15.59 -40.61
CA ASN A 157 15.87 -14.81 -39.38
C ASN A 157 14.69 -14.98 -38.40
N LYS A 158 14.95 -15.56 -37.22
CA LYS A 158 14.04 -15.48 -36.06
C LYS A 158 14.52 -14.43 -35.07
N ASN A 159 14.28 -13.16 -35.37
CA ASN A 159 14.39 -12.09 -34.38
C ASN A 159 13.17 -12.15 -33.45
N VAL A 160 13.38 -12.33 -32.15
CA VAL A 160 12.38 -11.94 -31.15
C VAL A 160 12.27 -10.42 -31.19
N LYS A 161 11.07 -9.92 -31.49
CA LYS A 161 10.77 -8.48 -31.47
C LYS A 161 10.08 -8.13 -30.16
N GLU A 162 10.27 -6.89 -29.72
CA GLU A 162 9.25 -6.19 -28.94
C GLU A 162 7.92 -6.25 -29.71
N GLU A 163 6.84 -6.73 -29.10
CA GLU A 163 5.50 -6.49 -29.65
C GLU A 163 5.08 -5.05 -29.40
N LYS A 164 5.64 -4.14 -30.21
CA LYS A 164 5.01 -2.86 -30.50
C LYS A 164 3.62 -3.17 -31.05
N VAL A 165 2.59 -2.95 -30.24
CA VAL A 165 1.19 -3.02 -30.66
C VAL A 165 1.04 -2.13 -31.88
N ILE A 166 0.90 -2.74 -33.06
CA ILE A 166 0.82 -2.01 -34.31
C ILE A 166 -0.50 -1.26 -34.30
N THR A 167 -0.46 0.06 -34.38
CA THR A 167 -1.65 0.90 -34.45
C THR A 167 -1.87 1.49 -35.84
N LYS A 168 -3.13 1.54 -36.26
CA LYS A 168 -3.62 2.15 -37.50
C LYS A 168 -4.23 3.51 -37.14
N THR A 169 -3.69 4.58 -37.73
CA THR A 169 -4.27 5.91 -37.57
C THR A 169 -5.59 6.01 -38.35
N VAL A 170 -6.69 6.28 -37.66
CA VAL A 170 -8.03 6.47 -38.27
C VAL A 170 -8.56 7.87 -37.98
N LYS A 171 -9.60 8.27 -38.73
CA LYS A 171 -10.40 9.46 -38.44
C LYS A 171 -11.73 9.06 -37.83
N LEU A 172 -12.07 9.68 -36.71
CA LEU A 172 -13.43 9.73 -36.19
C LEU A 172 -14.06 11.02 -36.70
N VAL A 173 -15.31 10.97 -37.15
CA VAL A 173 -16.02 12.10 -37.79
C VAL A 173 -17.37 12.29 -37.11
N PHE A 174 -17.51 13.32 -36.29
CA PHE A 174 -18.75 13.67 -35.61
C PHE A 174 -19.27 15.02 -36.14
N GLY A 175 -20.21 14.98 -37.09
CA GLY A 175 -20.62 16.17 -37.84
C GLY A 175 -19.44 16.79 -38.58
N GLU A 176 -19.03 18.00 -38.18
CA GLU A 176 -17.85 18.70 -38.72
C GLU A 176 -16.56 18.46 -37.90
N ASP A 177 -16.66 17.88 -36.69
CA ASP A 177 -15.51 17.60 -35.81
C ASP A 177 -14.82 16.28 -36.18
N ILE A 178 -13.64 16.40 -36.81
CA ILE A 178 -12.83 15.26 -37.27
C ILE A 178 -11.60 15.08 -36.37
N ARG A 179 -11.65 14.08 -35.49
CA ARG A 179 -10.56 13.72 -34.58
C ARG A 179 -9.76 12.54 -35.13
N TRP A 180 -8.46 12.49 -34.85
CA TRP A 180 -7.63 11.34 -35.20
C TRP A 180 -7.48 10.40 -33.99
N ALA A 181 -7.49 9.10 -34.24
CA ALA A 181 -7.33 8.07 -33.21
C ALA A 181 -6.35 6.98 -33.67
N GLN A 182 -5.75 6.28 -32.71
CA GLN A 182 -4.90 5.11 -32.94
C GLN A 182 -5.66 3.86 -32.50
N LEU A 183 -5.96 2.96 -33.45
CA LEU A 183 -6.59 1.66 -33.16
C LEU A 183 -5.52 0.58 -33.25
N PRO A 184 -5.43 -0.38 -32.30
CA PRO A 184 -4.65 -1.60 -32.52
C PRO A 184 -5.12 -2.34 -33.78
N VAL A 185 -4.22 -3.00 -34.51
CA VAL A 185 -4.57 -3.79 -35.71
C VAL A 185 -5.62 -4.88 -35.43
N ASN A 186 -5.70 -5.37 -34.19
CA ASN A 186 -6.71 -6.34 -33.74
C ASN A 186 -7.82 -5.69 -32.89
N CYS A 187 -8.15 -4.40 -33.09
CA CYS A 187 -9.19 -3.69 -32.33
C CYS A 187 -10.54 -4.44 -32.37
N SER A 188 -11.23 -4.51 -31.23
CA SER A 188 -12.60 -5.02 -31.11
C SER A 188 -13.60 -3.86 -31.19
N VAL A 189 -14.88 -4.17 -31.48
CA VAL A 189 -15.91 -3.13 -31.55
C VAL A 189 -16.12 -2.42 -30.20
N GLY A 190 -16.01 -3.13 -29.08
CA GLY A 190 -16.04 -2.55 -27.73
C GLY A 190 -14.88 -1.59 -27.46
N LEU A 191 -13.64 -1.98 -27.82
CA LEU A 191 -12.48 -1.10 -27.67
C LEU A 191 -12.57 0.14 -28.56
N LEU A 192 -13.17 0.03 -29.75
CA LEU A 192 -13.42 1.18 -30.61
C LEU A 192 -14.46 2.14 -29.99
N ARG A 193 -15.53 1.61 -29.37
CA ARG A 193 -16.50 2.41 -28.60
C ARG A 193 -15.81 3.17 -27.46
N ASP A 194 -14.90 2.53 -26.74
CA ASP A 194 -14.13 3.18 -25.67
C ASP A 194 -13.23 4.30 -26.21
N ILE A 195 -12.54 4.06 -27.33
CA ILE A 195 -11.72 5.09 -28.01
C ILE A 195 -12.58 6.25 -28.52
N VAL A 196 -13.79 5.99 -29.03
CA VAL A 196 -14.75 7.03 -29.43
C VAL A 196 -15.21 7.84 -28.21
N ARG A 197 -15.55 7.18 -27.11
CA ARG A 197 -15.99 7.80 -25.84
C ARG A 197 -14.89 8.67 -25.20
N ASP A 198 -13.64 8.21 -25.20
CA ASP A 198 -12.46 8.98 -24.76
C ASP A 198 -12.17 10.17 -25.69
N ARG A 199 -12.40 10.04 -27.01
CA ARG A 199 -12.23 11.14 -27.98
C ARG A 199 -13.38 12.15 -27.98
N TYR A 200 -14.57 11.77 -27.55
CA TYR A 200 -15.77 12.63 -27.49
C TYR A 200 -16.52 12.46 -26.13
N PRO A 201 -15.94 12.92 -25.00
CA PRO A 201 -16.42 12.64 -23.64
C PRO A 201 -17.66 13.47 -23.22
N GLY A 202 -18.67 13.52 -24.07
CA GLY A 202 -19.95 14.21 -23.82
C GLY A 202 -21.14 13.70 -24.64
N LEU A 203 -20.95 12.70 -25.50
CA LEU A 203 -22.02 12.06 -26.26
C LEU A 203 -22.77 11.06 -25.36
N LYS A 204 -24.11 11.09 -25.36
CA LYS A 204 -24.93 10.27 -24.43
C LYS A 204 -24.99 8.79 -24.82
N GLY A 205 -25.17 8.51 -26.11
CA GLY A 205 -25.07 7.19 -26.72
C GLY A 205 -24.58 7.34 -28.16
N VAL A 206 -23.87 6.34 -28.71
CA VAL A 206 -23.20 6.48 -30.02
C VAL A 206 -23.49 5.32 -30.97
N LEU A 207 -23.80 5.66 -32.23
CA LEU A 207 -23.66 4.74 -33.35
C LEU A 207 -22.33 5.02 -34.06
N MET A 208 -21.47 4.00 -34.10
CA MET A 208 -20.29 3.99 -34.95
C MET A 208 -20.69 3.51 -36.35
N LYS A 209 -20.31 4.24 -37.39
CA LYS A 209 -20.62 3.90 -38.79
C LYS A 209 -19.37 3.94 -39.67
N TYR A 210 -19.37 3.20 -40.76
CA TYR A 210 -18.41 3.38 -41.86
C TYR A 210 -19.15 3.79 -43.14
N ARG A 211 -18.41 4.16 -44.18
CA ARG A 211 -18.96 4.32 -45.53
C ARG A 211 -18.53 3.15 -46.42
N ASP A 212 -19.48 2.51 -47.06
CA ASP A 212 -19.23 1.42 -48.01
C ASP A 212 -18.77 1.95 -49.40
N PRO A 213 -18.38 1.06 -50.34
CA PRO A 213 -17.99 1.46 -51.70
C PRO A 213 -19.10 2.16 -52.50
N GLU A 214 -20.36 1.81 -52.24
CA GLU A 214 -21.55 2.35 -52.87
C GLU A 214 -21.83 3.79 -52.42
N GLY A 215 -21.46 4.11 -51.18
CA GLY A 215 -21.45 5.46 -50.62
C GLY A 215 -22.35 5.65 -49.39
N ASP A 216 -23.02 4.61 -48.90
CA ASP A 216 -23.98 4.66 -47.78
C ASP A 216 -23.31 4.51 -46.41
N LEU A 217 -24.01 4.89 -45.34
CA LEU A 217 -23.50 4.90 -43.96
C LEU A 217 -24.02 3.71 -43.14
N ILE A 218 -23.26 2.62 -43.18
CA ILE A 218 -23.53 1.35 -42.50
C ILE A 218 -23.09 1.43 -41.03
N THR A 219 -23.96 1.00 -40.11
CA THR A 219 -23.66 0.92 -38.68
C THR A 219 -22.78 -0.28 -38.37
N ILE A 220 -21.80 -0.12 -37.48
CA ILE A 220 -20.97 -1.19 -36.92
C ILE A 220 -21.53 -1.57 -35.55
N THR A 221 -21.80 -2.86 -35.37
CA THR A 221 -22.34 -3.47 -34.14
C THR A 221 -21.49 -4.66 -33.67
N THR A 222 -20.92 -5.43 -34.60
CA THR A 222 -20.02 -6.58 -34.30
C THR A 222 -18.56 -6.28 -34.61
N THR A 223 -17.66 -7.13 -34.12
CA THR A 223 -16.23 -7.05 -34.47
C THR A 223 -15.95 -7.53 -35.91
N GLU A 224 -16.82 -8.34 -36.51
CA GLU A 224 -16.71 -8.74 -37.92
C GLU A 224 -17.07 -7.57 -38.87
N GLU A 225 -18.11 -6.80 -38.55
CA GLU A 225 -18.47 -5.57 -39.29
C GLU A 225 -17.35 -4.52 -39.23
N LEU A 226 -16.61 -4.45 -38.12
CA LEU A 226 -15.42 -3.62 -38.01
C LEU A 226 -14.32 -4.08 -38.97
N ARG A 227 -14.07 -5.38 -39.11
CA ARG A 227 -13.08 -5.93 -40.07
C ARG A 227 -13.50 -5.67 -41.52
N LEU A 228 -14.80 -5.76 -41.83
CA LEU A 228 -15.33 -5.38 -43.14
C LEU A 228 -15.07 -3.89 -43.44
N ALA A 229 -15.38 -3.00 -42.49
CA ALA A 229 -15.07 -1.57 -42.58
C ALA A 229 -13.57 -1.26 -42.71
N GLU A 230 -12.70 -2.03 -42.06
CA GLU A 230 -11.25 -1.88 -42.16
C GLU A 230 -10.67 -2.35 -43.50
N SER A 231 -11.39 -3.21 -44.23
CA SER A 231 -11.03 -3.81 -45.52
C SER A 231 -11.55 -3.05 -46.74
N SER A 232 -12.67 -2.31 -46.61
CA SER A 232 -13.23 -1.49 -47.69
C SER A 232 -12.43 -0.21 -47.99
N SER A 233 -11.46 0.15 -47.13
CA SER A 233 -10.60 1.32 -47.35
C SER A 233 -9.60 1.10 -48.49
N ASN A 234 -9.92 1.63 -49.67
CA ASN A 234 -9.01 1.69 -50.82
C ASN A 234 -7.61 2.21 -50.43
N SER A 235 -6.58 1.64 -51.05
CA SER A 235 -5.15 1.70 -50.65
C SER A 235 -4.45 3.07 -50.71
N GLN A 236 -5.20 4.17 -50.85
CA GLN A 236 -4.72 5.55 -50.74
C GLN A 236 -5.57 6.41 -49.78
N GLY A 237 -6.60 5.85 -49.13
CA GLY A 237 -7.51 6.54 -48.22
C GLY A 237 -7.23 6.26 -46.75
N SER A 238 -7.12 7.32 -45.93
CA SER A 238 -7.17 7.19 -44.46
C SER A 238 -8.58 6.78 -44.02
N LEU A 239 -8.67 5.63 -43.35
CA LEU A 239 -9.90 5.02 -42.82
C LEU A 239 -10.68 6.00 -41.94
N ARG A 240 -12.01 6.04 -42.12
CA ARG A 240 -12.90 6.95 -41.39
C ARG A 240 -14.09 6.20 -40.78
N PHE A 241 -14.33 6.44 -39.50
CA PHE A 241 -15.57 6.09 -38.82
C PHE A 241 -16.38 7.36 -38.57
N TYR A 242 -17.66 7.31 -38.91
CA TYR A 242 -18.62 8.38 -38.69
C TYR A 242 -19.37 8.09 -37.38
N VAL A 243 -19.25 8.98 -36.41
CA VAL A 243 -19.92 8.89 -35.12
C VAL A 243 -21.24 9.65 -35.23
N VAL A 244 -22.33 9.03 -34.79
CA VAL A 244 -23.66 9.65 -34.72
C VAL A 244 -24.18 9.52 -33.29
N GLU A 245 -24.60 10.63 -32.67
CA GLU A 245 -25.20 10.59 -31.33
C GLU A 245 -26.64 10.09 -31.41
N VAL A 246 -27.01 9.23 -30.46
CA VAL A 246 -28.34 8.63 -30.31
C VAL A 246 -28.75 8.59 -28.83
N GLY A 247 -30.01 8.27 -28.57
CA GLY A 247 -30.46 7.96 -27.21
C GLY A 247 -29.83 6.67 -26.67
N LEU A 248 -29.75 6.54 -25.35
CA LEU A 248 -29.26 5.33 -24.68
C LEU A 248 -30.14 4.09 -24.96
N ASP A 249 -31.40 4.31 -25.32
CA ASP A 249 -32.37 3.33 -25.81
C ASP A 249 -32.07 2.83 -27.24
N GLN A 250 -31.14 3.48 -27.94
CA GLN A 250 -30.80 3.25 -29.36
C GLN A 250 -29.31 2.94 -29.58
N GLU A 251 -28.49 2.88 -28.53
CA GLU A 251 -27.12 2.38 -28.60
C GLU A 251 -27.12 0.85 -28.60
N PRO A 252 -26.54 0.17 -29.60
CA PRO A 252 -26.60 -1.29 -29.72
C PRO A 252 -25.74 -2.00 -28.66
N ALA A 253 -26.17 -3.21 -28.29
CA ALA A 253 -25.41 -4.08 -27.40
C ALA A 253 -24.16 -4.63 -28.11
N TYR A 254 -23.04 -3.91 -27.94
CA TYR A 254 -21.74 -4.30 -28.48
C TYR A 254 -21.20 -5.59 -27.84
N GLU A 255 -20.64 -6.47 -28.67
CA GLU A 255 -20.00 -7.72 -28.23
C GLU A 255 -18.91 -7.46 -27.17
N GLY A 256 -18.99 -8.18 -26.05
CA GLY A 256 -18.02 -8.09 -24.94
C GLY A 256 -18.56 -7.53 -23.63
N MET A 257 -19.84 -7.11 -23.54
CA MET A 257 -20.46 -6.76 -22.26
C MET A 257 -20.83 -8.00 -21.42
N GLY A 258 -19.82 -8.62 -20.82
CA GLY A 258 -19.99 -9.52 -19.68
C GLY A 258 -19.99 -8.71 -18.39
N ILE A 259 -21.17 -8.38 -17.87
CA ILE A 259 -21.34 -7.94 -16.48
C ILE A 259 -21.58 -9.21 -15.66
N GLU A 260 -20.63 -9.60 -14.82
CA GLU A 260 -20.76 -10.72 -13.89
C GLU A 260 -21.59 -10.31 -12.65
N GLU A 261 -22.89 -10.09 -12.86
CA GLU A 261 -23.89 -10.07 -11.79
C GLU A 261 -24.36 -11.51 -11.53
N GLU A 262 -23.81 -12.16 -10.49
CA GLU A 262 -24.28 -13.47 -10.04
C GLU A 262 -25.68 -13.37 -9.41
N VAL A 263 -26.71 -13.61 -10.22
CA VAL A 263 -28.09 -13.85 -9.73
C VAL A 263 -28.35 -15.35 -9.72
N HIS A 264 -28.53 -15.93 -8.54
CA HIS A 264 -28.89 -17.34 -8.38
C HIS A 264 -30.22 -17.69 -9.07
N GLU A 265 -30.25 -18.83 -9.76
CA GLU A 265 -31.47 -19.40 -10.33
C GLU A 265 -32.49 -19.76 -9.24
N ILE A 266 -33.78 -19.50 -9.51
CA ILE A 266 -34.90 -20.21 -8.88
C ILE A 266 -35.88 -20.63 -9.98
N ASP A 267 -36.11 -21.95 -10.05
CA ASP A 267 -37.06 -22.61 -10.95
C ASP A 267 -38.48 -22.01 -10.91
N LYS A 268 -39.06 -21.74 -12.10
CA LYS A 268 -40.24 -22.48 -12.61
C LYS A 268 -40.65 -22.14 -14.05
N LYS A 269 -41.35 -23.10 -14.67
CA LYS A 269 -41.93 -23.03 -16.01
C LYS A 269 -43.17 -22.11 -16.11
N PRO A 270 -43.49 -21.60 -17.30
CA PRO A 270 -44.56 -20.61 -17.51
C PRO A 270 -45.98 -21.22 -17.58
N SER A 271 -46.97 -20.35 -17.38
CA SER A 271 -48.37 -20.54 -17.79
C SER A 271 -49.01 -19.17 -18.09
N ASP A 272 -49.91 -19.13 -19.07
CA ASP A 272 -50.54 -17.91 -19.61
C ASP A 272 -51.53 -17.22 -18.65
N ALA A 273 -51.69 -15.88 -18.77
CA ALA A 273 -52.99 -15.19 -18.88
C ALA A 273 -52.91 -13.63 -18.76
N VAL A 274 -53.12 -12.99 -19.91
CA VAL A 274 -53.92 -11.77 -20.21
C VAL A 274 -54.69 -11.03 -19.08
N GLU A 275 -54.77 -9.70 -19.24
CA GLU A 275 -55.82 -8.72 -18.83
C GLU A 275 -55.66 -7.74 -17.63
N ASN A 276 -55.49 -6.46 -18.00
CA ASN A 276 -56.18 -5.23 -17.52
C ASN A 276 -56.75 -5.16 -16.07
N GLY A 277 -56.28 -4.17 -15.29
CA GLY A 277 -56.95 -3.69 -14.06
C GLY A 277 -56.43 -2.33 -13.57
N ASN A 278 -57.15 -1.24 -13.82
CA ASN A 278 -56.71 0.14 -13.54
C ASN A 278 -57.35 0.73 -12.25
N VAL A 279 -56.72 1.80 -11.72
CA VAL A 279 -57.21 2.90 -10.85
C VAL A 279 -56.62 2.94 -9.43
N GLY A 280 -56.16 4.12 -8.96
CA GLY A 280 -56.18 4.34 -7.51
C GLY A 280 -55.60 5.62 -6.88
N LYS A 281 -54.40 6.10 -7.27
CA LYS A 281 -53.67 7.25 -6.65
C LYS A 281 -53.47 7.21 -5.11
N GLY A 282 -52.24 6.89 -4.69
CA GLY A 282 -51.58 7.48 -3.51
C GLY A 282 -50.45 8.42 -3.97
N VAL A 283 -50.05 9.40 -3.16
CA VAL A 283 -48.98 10.37 -3.53
C VAL A 283 -47.71 10.08 -2.75
N GLU A 284 -46.60 9.86 -3.46
CA GLU A 284 -45.24 9.92 -2.91
C GLU A 284 -44.39 10.95 -3.63
N VAL A 285 -43.42 11.51 -2.90
CA VAL A 285 -42.61 12.66 -3.32
C VAL A 285 -41.24 12.19 -3.81
N GLN A 286 -41.03 12.19 -5.13
CA GLN A 286 -39.71 11.97 -5.71
C GLN A 286 -38.77 13.13 -5.37
N LYS A 287 -37.77 12.87 -4.53
CA LYS A 287 -36.50 13.62 -4.56
C LYS A 287 -35.65 13.07 -5.70
N GLY A 288 -35.83 13.61 -6.90
CA GLY A 288 -34.91 13.34 -8.01
C GLY A 288 -33.50 13.88 -7.71
N PRO A 289 -32.46 13.35 -8.38
CA PRO A 289 -31.16 13.99 -8.40
C PRO A 289 -31.28 15.38 -9.04
N ILE A 290 -30.48 16.35 -8.58
CA ILE A 290 -30.54 17.73 -9.08
C ILE A 290 -29.85 17.78 -10.45
N THR A 291 -30.60 17.42 -11.49
CA THR A 291 -30.22 17.68 -12.88
C THR A 291 -30.27 19.18 -13.14
N ILE A 292 -29.18 19.75 -13.66
CA ILE A 292 -29.20 21.09 -14.22
C ILE A 292 -30.02 21.02 -15.50
N ASP A 293 -31.21 21.65 -15.51
CA ASP A 293 -32.10 21.63 -16.66
C ASP A 293 -31.40 22.17 -17.93
N ASP A 294 -31.73 21.62 -19.10
CA ASP A 294 -31.19 22.07 -20.39
C ASP A 294 -31.46 23.57 -20.65
N TRP A 295 -32.52 24.16 -20.06
CA TRP A 295 -32.76 25.61 -20.17
C TRP A 295 -31.66 26.45 -19.49
N ILE A 296 -31.02 25.94 -18.43
CA ILE A 296 -29.90 26.61 -17.76
C ILE A 296 -28.65 26.58 -18.66
N VAL A 297 -28.42 25.47 -19.36
CA VAL A 297 -27.32 25.34 -20.35
C VAL A 297 -27.58 26.25 -21.56
N GLN A 298 -28.82 26.32 -22.04
CA GLN A 298 -29.21 27.25 -23.12
C GLN A 298 -29.11 28.71 -22.67
N PHE A 299 -29.52 29.04 -21.43
CA PHE A 299 -29.37 30.38 -20.86
C PHE A 299 -27.90 30.76 -20.72
N ALA A 300 -27.04 29.87 -20.24
CA ALA A 300 -25.60 30.09 -20.15
C ALA A 300 -24.95 30.31 -21.53
N ARG A 301 -25.39 29.57 -22.58
CA ARG A 301 -24.96 29.80 -23.97
C ARG A 301 -25.46 31.15 -24.53
N LEU A 302 -26.72 31.52 -24.26
CA LEU A 302 -27.25 32.85 -24.59
C LEU A 302 -26.44 33.95 -23.89
N PHE A 303 -26.07 33.74 -22.63
CA PHE A 303 -25.24 34.67 -21.87
C PHE A 303 -23.84 34.78 -22.49
N LYS A 304 -23.13 33.66 -22.73
CA LYS A 304 -21.82 33.63 -23.42
C LYS A 304 -21.84 34.45 -24.72
N ASN A 305 -22.88 34.24 -25.54
CA ASN A 305 -23.05 34.94 -26.81
C ASN A 305 -23.43 36.43 -26.68
N HIS A 306 -23.97 36.88 -25.54
CA HIS A 306 -24.48 38.24 -25.37
C HIS A 306 -23.57 39.17 -24.53
N VAL A 307 -22.79 38.63 -23.58
CA VAL A 307 -21.71 39.40 -22.91
C VAL A 307 -20.37 39.35 -23.66
N GLY A 308 -20.27 38.56 -24.75
CA GLY A 308 -19.09 38.54 -25.62
C GLY A 308 -17.82 38.00 -24.95
N PHE A 309 -17.98 37.13 -23.95
CA PHE A 309 -16.89 36.60 -23.15
C PHE A 309 -16.50 35.21 -23.67
N ASP A 310 -15.38 35.12 -24.38
CA ASP A 310 -14.88 33.84 -24.87
C ASP A 310 -14.11 33.08 -23.79
N SER A 311 -14.65 31.93 -23.38
CA SER A 311 -13.99 30.98 -22.49
C SER A 311 -12.87 30.19 -23.18
N ASP A 312 -12.93 30.05 -24.50
CA ASP A 312 -12.20 29.03 -25.22
C ASP A 312 -10.78 29.53 -25.55
N SER A 313 -10.64 30.85 -25.76
CA SER A 313 -9.38 31.61 -25.69
C SER A 313 -8.51 31.29 -24.44
N TYR A 314 -9.09 30.86 -23.31
CA TYR A 314 -8.30 30.53 -22.11
C TYR A 314 -7.56 29.19 -22.25
N LEU A 315 -8.06 28.28 -23.07
CA LEU A 315 -7.37 27.01 -23.40
C LEU A 315 -6.22 27.26 -24.38
N ASP A 316 -6.44 28.07 -25.41
CA ASP A 316 -5.39 28.52 -26.34
C ASP A 316 -4.24 29.23 -25.59
N LEU A 317 -4.57 30.07 -24.60
CA LEU A 317 -3.57 30.73 -23.75
C LEU A 317 -2.82 29.74 -22.85
N HIS A 318 -3.46 28.65 -22.40
CA HIS A 318 -2.78 27.59 -21.67
C HIS A 318 -1.83 26.79 -22.57
N GLU A 319 -2.27 26.35 -23.75
CA GLU A 319 -1.41 25.59 -24.68
C GLU A 319 -0.23 26.46 -25.18
N LEU A 320 -0.48 27.72 -25.55
CA LEU A 320 0.57 28.67 -25.92
C LEU A 320 1.52 28.95 -24.75
N GLY A 321 1.00 29.06 -23.52
CA GLY A 321 1.79 29.23 -22.31
C GLY A 321 2.69 28.04 -22.01
N MET A 322 2.15 26.82 -22.11
CA MET A 322 2.90 25.58 -21.94
C MET A 322 3.97 25.40 -23.04
N LYS A 323 3.65 25.77 -24.29
CA LYS A 323 4.61 25.74 -25.39
C LYS A 323 5.77 26.71 -25.18
N LEU A 324 5.48 27.97 -24.83
CA LEU A 324 6.50 28.97 -24.54
C LEU A 324 7.30 28.65 -23.27
N TYR A 325 6.69 27.99 -22.29
CA TYR A 325 7.38 27.46 -21.12
C TYR A 325 8.37 26.35 -21.52
N SER A 326 7.94 25.37 -22.31
CA SER A 326 8.83 24.31 -22.80
C SER A 326 9.98 24.85 -23.63
N GLU A 327 9.72 25.74 -24.59
CA GLU A 327 10.73 26.34 -25.48
C GLU A 327 11.71 27.28 -24.71
N ALA A 328 11.29 27.84 -23.57
CA ALA A 328 12.16 28.60 -22.66
C ALA A 328 12.90 27.71 -21.63
N MET A 329 12.36 26.53 -21.32
CA MET A 329 13.00 25.54 -20.47
C MET A 329 13.98 24.65 -21.24
N GLU A 330 13.86 24.51 -22.57
CA GLU A 330 14.66 23.60 -23.40
C GLU A 330 16.17 23.83 -23.24
N ASP A 331 16.64 25.07 -23.32
CA ASP A 331 18.05 25.46 -23.05
C ASP A 331 18.51 25.13 -21.62
N THR A 332 17.59 25.07 -20.65
CA THR A 332 17.88 24.76 -19.24
C THR A 332 17.89 23.24 -19.02
N VAL A 333 16.91 22.53 -19.58
CA VAL A 333 16.75 21.07 -19.55
C VAL A 333 17.90 20.37 -20.28
N THR A 334 18.42 20.96 -21.35
CA THR A 334 19.56 20.43 -22.12
C THR A 334 20.93 20.82 -21.55
N SER A 335 21.00 21.61 -20.48
CA SER A 335 22.25 21.91 -19.76
C SER A 335 22.84 20.64 -19.11
N LYS A 336 24.18 20.58 -18.97
CA LYS A 336 24.85 19.40 -18.37
C LYS A 336 24.49 19.24 -16.90
N GLU A 337 24.30 20.36 -16.23
CA GLU A 337 23.90 20.48 -14.84
C GLU A 337 22.47 19.97 -14.61
N ALA A 338 21.58 20.11 -15.59
CA ALA A 338 20.26 19.50 -15.55
C ALA A 338 20.30 18.00 -15.87
N HIS A 339 21.18 17.54 -16.77
CA HIS A 339 21.37 16.09 -17.01
C HIS A 339 21.80 15.36 -15.74
N GLU A 340 22.75 15.90 -14.95
CA GLU A 340 23.12 15.33 -13.64
C GLU A 340 21.90 15.13 -12.71
N LEU A 341 20.95 16.07 -12.73
CA LEU A 341 19.71 15.99 -11.93
C LEU A 341 18.67 15.03 -12.54
N PHE A 342 18.61 14.91 -13.87
CA PHE A 342 17.73 13.96 -14.55
C PHE A 342 18.20 12.52 -14.39
N ASP A 343 19.51 12.25 -14.35
CA ASP A 343 20.06 10.92 -14.08
C ASP A 343 19.71 10.46 -12.66
N ILE A 344 19.85 11.35 -11.66
CA ILE A 344 19.41 11.12 -10.27
C ILE A 344 17.91 10.83 -10.20
N ALA A 345 17.10 11.64 -10.91
CA ALA A 345 15.65 11.46 -10.95
C ALA A 345 15.26 10.15 -11.65
N ALA A 346 15.94 9.79 -12.74
CA ALA A 346 15.70 8.57 -13.50
C ALA A 346 15.96 7.31 -12.66
N GLU A 347 17.07 7.23 -11.91
CA GLU A 347 17.27 6.10 -10.99
C GLU A 347 16.19 6.07 -9.90
N LYS A 348 15.76 7.22 -9.36
CA LYS A 348 14.69 7.23 -8.35
C LYS A 348 13.33 6.81 -8.91
N PHE A 349 13.03 7.11 -10.17
CA PHE A 349 11.85 6.56 -10.85
C PHE A 349 11.99 5.07 -11.16
N GLN A 350 13.19 4.58 -11.52
CA GLN A 350 13.48 3.15 -11.67
C GLN A 350 13.32 2.38 -10.34
N GLU A 351 13.85 2.91 -9.23
CA GLU A 351 13.67 2.32 -7.89
C GLU A 351 12.17 2.24 -7.53
N MET A 352 11.41 3.32 -7.73
CA MET A 352 9.97 3.33 -7.44
C MET A 352 9.16 2.39 -8.33
N ALA A 353 9.51 2.25 -9.61
CA ALA A 353 8.84 1.34 -10.54
C ALA A 353 9.18 -0.14 -10.26
N ALA A 354 10.45 -0.45 -9.95
CA ALA A 354 10.85 -1.78 -9.48
C ALA A 354 10.16 -2.14 -8.16
N LEU A 355 10.10 -1.21 -7.20
CA LEU A 355 9.42 -1.38 -5.91
C LEU A 355 7.90 -1.58 -6.07
N ALA A 356 7.27 -0.93 -7.05
CA ALA A 356 5.85 -1.14 -7.36
C ALA A 356 5.58 -2.56 -7.90
N LEU A 357 6.42 -3.05 -8.82
CA LEU A 357 6.35 -4.41 -9.36
C LEU A 357 6.66 -5.47 -8.30
N PHE A 358 7.69 -5.26 -7.48
CA PHE A 358 8.01 -6.08 -6.31
C PHE A 358 6.81 -6.21 -5.36
N ASN A 359 6.14 -5.11 -5.02
CA ASN A 359 4.95 -5.16 -4.18
C ASN A 359 3.75 -5.84 -4.87
N TRP A 360 3.63 -5.76 -6.20
CA TRP A 360 2.65 -6.56 -6.95
C TRP A 360 3.00 -8.06 -6.89
N GLY A 361 4.28 -8.42 -6.98
CA GLY A 361 4.77 -9.78 -6.71
C GLY A 361 4.37 -10.26 -5.31
N ASN A 362 4.57 -9.41 -4.29
CA ASN A 362 4.18 -9.70 -2.91
C ASN A 362 2.66 -9.90 -2.74
N VAL A 363 1.82 -9.20 -3.52
CA VAL A 363 0.38 -9.46 -3.58
C VAL A 363 0.08 -10.84 -4.17
N HIS A 364 0.78 -11.27 -5.22
CA HIS A 364 0.62 -12.61 -5.78
C HIS A 364 1.13 -13.71 -4.83
N MET A 365 2.27 -13.52 -4.14
CA MET A 365 2.70 -14.39 -3.04
C MET A 365 1.66 -14.47 -1.92
N SER A 366 1.04 -13.33 -1.56
CA SER A 366 -0.06 -13.29 -0.57
C SER A 366 -1.27 -14.11 -0.99
N ARG A 367 -1.53 -14.22 -2.30
CA ARG A 367 -2.63 -15.02 -2.84
C ARG A 367 -2.24 -16.50 -2.88
N ALA A 368 -1.08 -16.85 -3.41
CA ALA A 368 -0.60 -18.23 -3.47
C ALA A 368 -0.54 -18.91 -2.07
N ARG A 369 -0.13 -18.15 -1.03
CA ARG A 369 -0.13 -18.59 0.37
C ARG A 369 -1.50 -18.54 1.08
N LYS A 370 -2.61 -18.16 0.41
CA LYS A 370 -3.93 -18.05 1.05
C LYS A 370 -4.48 -19.43 1.47
N ARG A 371 -4.98 -19.53 2.70
CA ARG A 371 -5.71 -20.71 3.19
C ARG A 371 -6.93 -21.02 2.33
N VAL A 372 -7.01 -22.26 1.83
CA VAL A 372 -8.23 -22.87 1.29
C VAL A 372 -8.90 -23.66 2.41
N PHE A 373 -10.22 -23.54 2.51
CA PHE A 373 -11.05 -24.27 3.47
C PHE A 373 -11.81 -25.38 2.73
N PHE A 374 -11.87 -26.56 3.34
CA PHE A 374 -12.64 -27.71 2.87
C PHE A 374 -13.78 -27.97 3.85
N SER A 375 -14.93 -28.46 3.38
CA SER A 375 -16.01 -28.89 4.27
C SER A 375 -15.73 -30.30 4.80
N GLU A 376 -15.93 -30.51 6.10
CA GLU A 376 -15.75 -31.84 6.73
C GLU A 376 -16.80 -32.86 6.27
N ASP A 377 -17.97 -32.39 5.80
CA ASP A 377 -19.04 -33.23 5.23
C ASP A 377 -18.79 -33.67 3.76
N GLY A 378 -17.64 -33.30 3.18
CA GLY A 378 -17.32 -33.58 1.76
C GLY A 378 -16.94 -35.04 1.50
N SER A 379 -17.38 -35.60 0.36
CA SER A 379 -16.88 -36.91 -0.09
C SER A 379 -15.37 -36.82 -0.44
N ARG A 380 -14.67 -37.94 -0.33
CA ARG A 380 -13.21 -38.02 -0.59
C ARG A 380 -12.84 -37.51 -1.99
N GLU A 381 -13.69 -37.80 -2.97
CA GLU A 381 -13.57 -37.43 -4.38
C GLU A 381 -13.77 -35.92 -4.58
N SER A 382 -14.66 -35.31 -3.79
CA SER A 382 -14.85 -33.85 -3.76
C SER A 382 -13.62 -33.15 -3.19
N ILE A 383 -13.08 -33.65 -2.08
CA ILE A 383 -11.85 -33.12 -1.46
C ILE A 383 -10.65 -33.28 -2.41
N LEU A 384 -10.51 -34.43 -3.08
CA LEU A 384 -9.52 -34.65 -4.15
C LEU A 384 -9.58 -33.58 -5.25
N ALA A 385 -10.77 -33.29 -5.77
CA ALA A 385 -10.95 -32.26 -6.80
C ALA A 385 -10.64 -30.84 -6.28
N GLN A 386 -11.10 -30.49 -5.08
CA GLN A 386 -10.86 -29.18 -4.47
C GLN A 386 -9.36 -28.94 -4.18
N VAL A 387 -8.66 -29.95 -3.66
CA VAL A 387 -7.21 -29.90 -3.41
C VAL A 387 -6.43 -29.73 -4.73
N LYS A 388 -6.80 -30.46 -5.79
CA LYS A 388 -6.17 -30.31 -7.11
C LYS A 388 -6.37 -28.89 -7.67
N ASN A 389 -7.59 -28.38 -7.63
CA ASN A 389 -7.91 -27.01 -8.10
C ASN A 389 -7.13 -25.95 -7.30
N ALA A 390 -6.96 -26.15 -5.99
CA ALA A 390 -6.17 -25.27 -5.13
C ALA A 390 -4.67 -25.30 -5.48
N TYR A 391 -4.10 -26.47 -5.79
CA TYR A 391 -2.72 -26.61 -6.27
C TYR A 391 -2.50 -25.87 -7.60
N GLU A 392 -3.35 -26.11 -8.60
CA GLU A 392 -3.26 -25.44 -9.90
C GLU A 392 -3.41 -23.91 -9.78
N TRP A 393 -4.27 -23.45 -8.88
CA TRP A 393 -4.44 -22.02 -8.58
C TRP A 393 -3.22 -21.42 -7.87
N ALA A 394 -2.67 -22.09 -6.85
CA ALA A 394 -1.50 -21.61 -6.12
C ALA A 394 -0.26 -21.53 -7.03
N LYS A 395 -0.01 -22.56 -7.86
CA LYS A 395 1.07 -22.53 -8.87
C LYS A 395 0.88 -21.37 -9.87
N LYS A 396 -0.36 -21.13 -10.32
CA LYS A 396 -0.69 -20.00 -11.19
C LYS A 396 -0.49 -18.61 -10.55
N GLU A 397 -0.60 -18.48 -9.23
CA GLU A 397 -0.27 -17.23 -8.52
C GLU A 397 1.25 -17.11 -8.25
N TYR A 398 1.97 -18.21 -7.96
CA TYR A 398 3.44 -18.19 -7.83
C TYR A 398 4.13 -17.77 -9.15
N VAL A 399 3.72 -18.33 -10.29
CA VAL A 399 4.24 -17.91 -11.62
C VAL A 399 4.02 -16.41 -11.89
N LYS A 400 2.90 -15.84 -11.43
CA LYS A 400 2.65 -14.38 -11.53
C LYS A 400 3.57 -13.57 -10.62
N ALA A 401 3.83 -14.05 -9.41
CA ALA A 401 4.77 -13.41 -8.49
C ALA A 401 6.19 -13.37 -9.10
N GLY A 402 6.69 -14.53 -9.57
CA GLY A 402 7.98 -14.63 -10.26
C GLY A 402 8.09 -13.70 -11.48
N THR A 403 7.03 -13.63 -12.28
CA THR A 403 6.94 -12.70 -13.42
C THR A 403 7.12 -11.25 -12.97
N ARG A 404 6.44 -10.81 -11.89
CA ARG A 404 6.57 -9.44 -11.37
C ARG A 404 7.94 -9.15 -10.77
N TYR A 405 8.57 -10.11 -10.08
CA TYR A 405 9.95 -9.94 -9.60
C TYR A 405 10.95 -9.84 -10.75
N GLN A 406 10.81 -10.66 -11.80
CA GLN A 406 11.62 -10.56 -13.01
C GLN A 406 11.41 -9.25 -13.79
N GLU A 407 10.19 -8.70 -13.80
CA GLU A 407 9.93 -7.36 -14.36
C GLU A 407 10.58 -6.25 -13.52
N ALA A 408 10.56 -6.34 -12.19
CA ALA A 408 11.25 -5.40 -11.31
C ALA A 408 12.77 -5.38 -11.59
N LEU A 409 13.38 -6.56 -11.72
CA LEU A 409 14.80 -6.73 -12.04
C LEU A 409 15.18 -6.25 -13.46
N LYS A 410 14.23 -6.26 -14.41
CA LYS A 410 14.43 -5.64 -15.74
C LYS A 410 14.42 -4.11 -15.70
N ILE A 411 13.70 -3.50 -14.75
CA ILE A 411 13.68 -2.04 -14.55
C ILE A 411 14.90 -1.58 -13.75
N LYS A 412 15.27 -2.31 -12.69
CA LYS A 412 16.44 -2.04 -11.85
C LYS A 412 17.22 -3.34 -11.63
N PRO A 413 18.31 -3.59 -12.40
CA PRO A 413 19.12 -4.80 -12.24
C PRO A 413 19.85 -4.86 -10.90
N ASP A 414 20.23 -3.72 -10.32
CA ASP A 414 20.84 -3.60 -8.99
C ASP A 414 19.77 -3.47 -7.89
N PHE A 415 18.91 -4.49 -7.78
CA PHE A 415 17.79 -4.55 -6.84
C PHE A 415 17.75 -5.92 -6.13
N TYR A 416 18.63 -6.08 -5.14
CA TYR A 416 18.82 -7.32 -4.40
C TYR A 416 17.52 -7.82 -3.73
N GLU A 417 16.62 -6.92 -3.28
CA GLU A 417 15.30 -7.31 -2.75
C GLU A 417 14.46 -8.11 -3.76
N GLY A 418 14.60 -7.79 -5.06
CA GLY A 418 13.91 -8.49 -6.14
C GLY A 418 14.47 -9.89 -6.42
N LEU A 419 15.78 -10.09 -6.26
CA LEU A 419 16.44 -11.40 -6.38
C LEU A 419 16.05 -12.32 -5.21
N LEU A 420 16.12 -11.80 -3.98
CA LEU A 420 15.76 -12.56 -2.78
C LEU A 420 14.28 -12.95 -2.77
N ALA A 421 13.38 -12.07 -3.23
CA ALA A 421 11.96 -12.40 -3.37
C ALA A 421 11.66 -13.39 -4.52
N LEU A 422 12.45 -13.37 -5.59
CA LEU A 422 12.39 -14.38 -6.65
C LEU A 422 12.86 -15.76 -6.15
N GLY A 423 13.95 -15.81 -5.38
CA GLY A 423 14.43 -17.04 -4.74
C GLY A 423 13.40 -17.63 -3.76
N GLN A 424 12.83 -16.80 -2.89
CA GLN A 424 11.72 -17.18 -2.01
C GLN A 424 10.51 -17.72 -2.81
N GLN A 425 10.16 -17.11 -3.95
CA GLN A 425 9.06 -17.59 -4.80
C GLN A 425 9.34 -18.99 -5.37
N GLN A 426 10.55 -19.20 -5.87
CA GLN A 426 10.95 -20.48 -6.47
C GLN A 426 11.03 -21.59 -5.41
N PHE A 427 11.50 -21.27 -4.20
CA PHE A 427 11.49 -22.16 -3.04
C PHE A 427 10.06 -22.55 -2.61
N ASP A 428 9.15 -21.58 -2.48
CA ASP A 428 7.74 -21.84 -2.18
C ASP A 428 7.07 -22.74 -3.24
N GLU A 429 7.40 -22.51 -4.52
CA GLU A 429 6.88 -23.30 -5.65
C GLU A 429 7.48 -24.72 -5.68
N ALA A 430 8.77 -24.88 -5.33
CA ALA A 430 9.42 -26.18 -5.17
C ALA A 430 8.74 -26.99 -4.06
N LYS A 431 8.50 -26.39 -2.88
CA LYS A 431 7.73 -27.01 -1.79
C LYS A 431 6.34 -27.42 -2.26
N LEU A 432 5.59 -26.54 -2.92
CA LEU A 432 4.24 -26.84 -3.43
C LEU A 432 4.24 -28.04 -4.40
N CYS A 433 5.16 -28.08 -5.36
CA CYS A 433 5.27 -29.16 -6.34
C CYS A 433 5.67 -30.49 -5.67
N TRP A 434 6.63 -30.45 -4.74
CA TRP A 434 7.11 -31.63 -4.01
C TRP A 434 6.02 -32.31 -3.18
N TYR A 435 5.28 -31.54 -2.36
CA TYR A 435 4.22 -32.13 -1.54
C TYR A 435 3.01 -32.59 -2.37
N HIS A 436 2.76 -31.99 -3.55
CA HIS A 436 1.77 -32.50 -4.51
C HIS A 436 2.20 -33.86 -5.11
N ALA A 437 3.48 -34.02 -5.47
CA ALA A 437 4.01 -35.29 -5.98
C ALA A 437 3.88 -36.42 -4.94
N ILE A 438 4.33 -36.18 -3.69
CA ILE A 438 4.18 -37.15 -2.59
C ILE A 438 2.70 -37.46 -2.34
N GLY A 439 1.83 -36.43 -2.30
CA GLY A 439 0.40 -36.57 -2.02
C GLY A 439 -0.39 -37.39 -3.05
N THR A 440 0.13 -37.53 -4.28
CA THR A 440 -0.55 -38.21 -5.39
C THR A 440 0.01 -39.59 -5.73
N LYS A 441 1.12 -40.03 -5.10
CA LYS A 441 1.82 -41.30 -5.41
C LYS A 441 2.19 -41.46 -6.89
N LEU A 442 2.66 -40.38 -7.51
CA LEU A 442 3.37 -40.46 -8.79
C LEU A 442 4.69 -41.21 -8.61
N ASP A 443 5.11 -42.00 -9.59
CA ASP A 443 6.40 -42.69 -9.55
C ASP A 443 7.54 -41.67 -9.53
N LEU A 444 8.26 -41.62 -8.39
CA LEU A 444 9.33 -40.65 -8.12
C LEU A 444 10.52 -40.77 -9.09
N GLU A 445 10.65 -41.92 -9.74
CA GLU A 445 11.73 -42.25 -10.68
C GLU A 445 11.63 -41.53 -12.05
N ASN A 446 10.45 -41.03 -12.45
CA ASN A 446 10.18 -40.69 -13.87
C ASN A 446 9.36 -39.39 -14.10
N GLY A 447 9.49 -38.34 -13.26
CA GLY A 447 8.87 -37.05 -13.61
C GLY A 447 9.03 -35.89 -12.62
N PRO A 448 8.36 -35.91 -11.43
CA PRO A 448 8.21 -34.70 -10.61
C PRO A 448 9.49 -34.20 -9.95
N SER A 449 10.50 -35.07 -9.84
CA SER A 449 11.79 -34.82 -9.18
C SER A 449 12.64 -33.79 -9.93
N GLU A 450 12.68 -33.82 -11.26
CA GLU A 450 13.48 -32.88 -12.07
C GLU A 450 12.96 -31.44 -11.96
N GLU A 451 11.64 -31.22 -12.05
CA GLU A 451 11.03 -29.88 -11.90
C GLU A 451 11.26 -29.30 -10.50
N VAL A 452 11.18 -30.12 -9.45
CA VAL A 452 11.42 -29.69 -8.06
C VAL A 452 12.89 -29.30 -7.85
N LEU A 453 13.84 -30.09 -8.35
CA LEU A 453 15.28 -29.80 -8.22
C LEU A 453 15.70 -28.58 -9.06
N ASP A 454 15.15 -28.41 -10.27
CA ASP A 454 15.33 -27.21 -11.09
C ASP A 454 14.83 -25.94 -10.37
N LEU A 455 13.67 -25.99 -9.70
CA LEU A 455 13.17 -24.89 -8.88
C LEU A 455 14.08 -24.60 -7.66
N TYR A 456 14.61 -25.62 -6.98
CA TYR A 456 15.58 -25.43 -5.89
C TYR A 456 16.91 -24.82 -6.37
N ASN A 457 17.45 -25.28 -7.50
CA ASN A 457 18.67 -24.72 -8.10
C ASN A 457 18.47 -23.24 -8.48
N LYS A 458 17.31 -22.89 -9.04
CA LYS A 458 16.95 -21.49 -9.35
C LYS A 458 16.79 -20.63 -8.11
N ALA A 459 16.20 -21.18 -7.05
CA ALA A 459 16.05 -20.49 -5.78
C ALA A 459 17.41 -20.17 -5.14
N GLU A 460 18.33 -21.13 -5.17
CA GLU A 460 19.73 -20.95 -4.73
C GLU A 460 20.48 -19.91 -5.57
N ASP A 461 20.47 -20.04 -6.89
CA ASP A 461 21.08 -19.08 -7.84
C ASP A 461 20.55 -17.63 -7.63
N SER A 462 19.26 -17.49 -7.30
CA SER A 462 18.63 -16.20 -7.00
C SER A 462 19.01 -15.66 -5.61
N MET A 463 19.15 -16.54 -4.61
CA MET A 463 19.59 -16.17 -3.26
C MET A 463 21.07 -15.77 -3.23
N GLU A 464 21.95 -16.53 -3.88
CA GLU A 464 23.39 -16.26 -3.98
C GLU A 464 23.63 -14.90 -4.64
N LYS A 465 23.01 -14.62 -5.79
CA LYS A 465 23.11 -13.33 -6.48
C LYS A 465 22.50 -12.18 -5.66
N GLY A 466 21.45 -12.45 -4.91
CA GLY A 466 20.84 -11.48 -3.98
C GLY A 466 21.78 -11.10 -2.84
N VAL A 467 22.49 -12.08 -2.26
CA VAL A 467 23.48 -11.86 -1.19
C VAL A 467 24.73 -11.18 -1.73
N GLN A 468 25.32 -11.68 -2.82
CA GLN A 468 26.50 -11.06 -3.45
C GLN A 468 26.24 -9.58 -3.77
N MET A 469 25.08 -9.26 -4.35
CA MET A 469 24.72 -7.88 -4.66
C MET A 469 24.57 -7.00 -3.42
N LEU A 470 24.03 -7.53 -2.32
CA LEU A 470 23.95 -6.82 -1.04
C LEU A 470 25.34 -6.58 -0.45
N GLU A 471 26.23 -7.57 -0.49
CA GLU A 471 27.61 -7.48 0.00
C GLU A 471 28.44 -6.46 -0.83
N GLU A 472 28.34 -6.50 -2.16
CA GLU A 472 28.97 -5.50 -3.05
C GLU A 472 28.44 -4.07 -2.82
N MET A 473 27.13 -3.92 -2.54
CA MET A 473 26.53 -2.63 -2.20
C MET A 473 26.99 -2.11 -0.84
N GLU A 474 27.12 -2.98 0.16
CA GLU A 474 27.58 -2.63 1.50
C GLU A 474 29.10 -2.33 1.53
N GLU A 475 29.92 -3.08 0.79
CA GLU A 475 31.33 -2.72 0.58
C GLU A 475 31.47 -1.33 -0.07
N GLN A 476 30.68 -1.04 -1.10
CA GLN A 476 30.66 0.29 -1.72
C GLN A 476 30.23 1.39 -0.75
N ARG A 477 29.31 1.09 0.19
CA ARG A 477 28.88 2.03 1.24
C ARG A 477 30.00 2.27 2.27
N LEU A 478 30.62 1.21 2.78
CA LEU A 478 31.69 1.29 3.76
C LEU A 478 32.94 2.00 3.23
N ASN A 479 33.24 1.83 1.93
CA ASN A 479 34.33 2.53 1.25
C ASN A 479 33.98 3.98 0.81
N GLY A 480 32.76 4.47 1.05
CA GLY A 480 32.31 5.80 0.63
C GLY A 480 32.22 5.98 -0.89
N LEU A 481 32.06 4.88 -1.63
CA LEU A 481 31.98 4.81 -3.08
C LEU A 481 30.53 4.67 -3.59
N SER A 482 29.54 4.66 -2.70
CA SER A 482 28.15 4.39 -3.06
C SER A 482 27.56 5.44 -4.03
N LYS A 483 26.48 5.07 -4.72
CA LYS A 483 25.69 6.03 -5.51
C LYS A 483 25.14 7.16 -4.61
N PHE A 484 24.74 6.84 -3.38
CA PHE A 484 24.21 7.82 -2.43
C PHE A 484 25.25 8.88 -2.05
N ASP A 485 26.51 8.50 -1.81
CA ASP A 485 27.59 9.47 -1.49
C ASP A 485 27.89 10.40 -2.66
N LYS A 486 27.89 9.87 -3.89
CA LYS A 486 28.01 10.65 -5.13
C LYS A 486 26.85 11.64 -5.30
N TYR A 487 25.62 11.18 -5.07
CA TYR A 487 24.43 12.03 -5.11
C TYR A 487 24.38 13.04 -3.98
N LYS A 488 24.93 12.73 -2.80
CA LYS A 488 25.08 13.67 -1.69
C LYS A 488 26.07 14.78 -2.03
N ALA A 489 27.22 14.44 -2.61
CA ALA A 489 28.19 15.44 -3.10
C ALA A 489 27.60 16.32 -4.24
N GLN A 490 26.79 15.74 -5.13
CA GLN A 490 26.07 16.50 -6.16
C GLN A 490 24.94 17.37 -5.59
N MET A 491 24.15 16.88 -4.62
CA MET A 491 23.13 17.70 -3.95
C MET A 491 23.75 18.85 -3.15
N GLN A 492 24.92 18.67 -2.54
CA GLN A 492 25.68 19.75 -1.89
C GLN A 492 26.13 20.81 -2.90
N LYS A 493 26.62 20.39 -4.07
CA LYS A 493 26.95 21.27 -5.21
C LYS A 493 25.73 22.10 -5.68
N PHE A 494 24.51 21.60 -5.52
CA PHE A 494 23.26 22.29 -5.89
C PHE A 494 22.51 22.94 -4.71
N GLY A 495 22.94 22.73 -3.46
CA GLY A 495 22.29 23.24 -2.24
C GLY A 495 20.95 22.56 -1.91
N LEU A 496 20.82 21.26 -2.20
CA LEU A 496 19.58 20.47 -2.10
C LEU A 496 19.53 19.55 -0.86
N ASP A 497 20.46 19.70 0.08
CA ASP A 497 20.80 18.75 1.15
C ASP A 497 19.69 18.40 2.14
N GLY A 498 18.58 19.15 2.14
CA GLY A 498 17.42 18.88 2.99
C GLY A 498 16.32 18.00 2.36
N LEU A 499 16.49 17.54 1.12
CA LEU A 499 15.47 16.76 0.39
C LEU A 499 15.48 15.25 0.69
N LEU A 500 16.62 14.70 1.11
CA LEU A 500 16.77 13.31 1.52
C LEU A 500 16.98 13.25 3.03
N LYS A 501 16.34 12.27 3.70
CA LYS A 501 16.64 11.99 5.11
C LYS A 501 17.93 11.19 5.20
N ASP A 502 18.94 11.77 5.84
CA ASP A 502 20.11 11.01 6.29
C ASP A 502 19.69 9.98 7.35
N VAL A 503 19.98 8.71 7.08
CA VAL A 503 20.12 7.66 8.10
C VAL A 503 21.56 7.73 8.61
N SER A 504 21.79 7.61 9.91
CA SER A 504 23.17 7.63 10.42
C SER A 504 23.95 6.39 10.00
N ALA A 505 25.29 6.49 9.93
CA ALA A 505 26.14 5.36 9.56
C ALA A 505 26.03 4.18 10.55
N GLU A 506 25.67 4.47 11.80
CA GLU A 506 25.40 3.50 12.87
C GLU A 506 24.07 2.76 12.63
N GLU A 507 22.97 3.49 12.42
CA GLU A 507 21.65 2.90 12.07
C GLU A 507 21.70 2.12 10.75
N ALA A 508 22.48 2.58 9.77
CA ALA A 508 22.65 1.87 8.49
C ALA A 508 23.43 0.55 8.64
N ALA A 509 24.48 0.53 9.48
CA ALA A 509 25.22 -0.69 9.78
C ALA A 509 24.38 -1.69 10.61
N GLU A 510 23.59 -1.19 11.57
CA GLU A 510 22.63 -1.99 12.33
C GLU A 510 21.55 -2.59 11.40
N GLN A 511 21.02 -1.82 10.46
CA GLN A 511 20.07 -2.32 9.45
C GLN A 511 20.70 -3.41 8.57
N ALA A 512 21.91 -3.17 8.03
CA ALA A 512 22.62 -4.16 7.20
C ALA A 512 22.88 -5.48 7.95
N ALA A 513 23.32 -5.42 9.22
CA ALA A 513 23.56 -6.60 10.05
C ALA A 513 22.27 -7.38 10.36
N ASN A 514 21.17 -6.69 10.69
CA ASN A 514 19.86 -7.32 10.88
C ASN A 514 19.35 -7.96 9.57
N MET A 515 19.52 -7.30 8.43
CA MET A 515 19.13 -7.80 7.11
C MET A 515 19.91 -9.08 6.73
N GLY A 516 21.23 -9.05 6.78
CA GLY A 516 22.07 -10.20 6.46
C GLY A 516 21.73 -11.42 7.33
N SER A 517 21.52 -11.20 8.63
CA SER A 517 21.09 -12.25 9.56
C SER A 517 19.75 -12.91 9.17
N GLN A 518 18.79 -12.15 8.65
CA GLN A 518 17.49 -12.69 8.21
C GLN A 518 17.60 -13.41 6.86
N ILE A 519 18.48 -12.94 5.98
CA ILE A 519 18.70 -13.55 4.65
C ILE A 519 19.43 -14.89 4.79
N TYR A 520 20.46 -14.98 5.64
CA TYR A 520 21.13 -16.26 5.92
C TYR A 520 20.20 -17.26 6.61
N LEU A 521 19.28 -16.82 7.49
CA LEU A 521 18.25 -17.68 8.09
C LEU A 521 17.32 -18.28 7.02
N LEU A 522 16.86 -17.47 6.08
CA LEU A 522 16.07 -17.92 4.92
C LEU A 522 16.85 -18.91 4.03
N TRP A 523 18.12 -18.61 3.74
CA TRP A 523 18.98 -19.48 2.91
C TRP A 523 19.21 -20.84 3.58
N GLY A 524 19.51 -20.86 4.89
CA GLY A 524 19.63 -22.08 5.67
C GLY A 524 18.35 -22.93 5.65
N THR A 525 17.18 -22.30 5.83
CA THR A 525 15.87 -23.00 5.75
C THR A 525 15.62 -23.59 4.37
N MET A 526 15.96 -22.88 3.29
CA MET A 526 15.81 -23.36 1.91
C MET A 526 16.70 -24.59 1.64
N LEU A 527 17.96 -24.55 2.10
CA LEU A 527 18.91 -25.65 1.95
C LEU A 527 18.53 -26.86 2.83
N TYR A 528 18.02 -26.64 4.04
CA TYR A 528 17.54 -27.73 4.90
C TYR A 528 16.34 -28.47 4.30
N GLU A 529 15.35 -27.74 3.77
CA GLU A 529 14.22 -28.38 3.06
C GLU A 529 14.69 -29.10 1.78
N ARG A 530 15.71 -28.57 1.09
CA ARG A 530 16.35 -29.22 -0.06
C ARG A 530 17.06 -30.51 0.32
N SER A 531 17.87 -30.54 1.40
CA SER A 531 18.53 -31.77 1.85
C SER A 531 17.52 -32.87 2.22
N VAL A 532 16.36 -32.47 2.77
CA VAL A 532 15.22 -33.37 3.05
C VAL A 532 14.58 -33.92 1.77
N VAL A 533 14.62 -33.20 0.65
CA VAL A 533 14.18 -33.68 -0.68
C VAL A 533 15.23 -34.61 -1.27
N GLU A 534 16.49 -34.19 -1.31
CA GLU A 534 17.60 -34.95 -1.91
C GLU A 534 17.82 -36.30 -1.20
N TYR A 535 17.74 -36.34 0.13
CA TYR A 535 17.78 -37.59 0.90
C TYR A 535 16.64 -38.56 0.52
N LYS A 536 15.43 -38.05 0.28
CA LYS A 536 14.25 -38.85 -0.12
C LYS A 536 14.27 -39.28 -1.59
N LEU A 537 15.20 -38.73 -2.38
CA LEU A 537 15.49 -39.13 -3.75
C LEU A 537 16.79 -39.95 -3.85
N GLU A 538 17.37 -40.35 -2.70
CA GLU A 538 18.63 -41.10 -2.59
C GLU A 538 19.83 -40.41 -3.28
N LEU A 539 19.78 -39.08 -3.43
CA LEU A 539 20.82 -38.29 -4.08
C LEU A 539 21.99 -38.01 -3.11
N PRO A 540 23.25 -38.29 -3.49
CA PRO A 540 24.40 -38.22 -2.58
C PRO A 540 24.76 -36.80 -2.11
N THR A 541 24.21 -35.76 -2.73
CA THR A 541 24.43 -34.34 -2.39
C THR A 541 23.72 -33.89 -1.11
N TRP A 542 22.83 -34.71 -0.54
CA TRP A 542 22.04 -34.30 0.64
C TRP A 542 22.91 -33.96 1.85
N GLU A 543 24.07 -34.61 2.02
CA GLU A 543 25.02 -34.35 3.10
C GLU A 543 25.65 -32.96 2.94
N GLU A 544 26.22 -32.67 1.76
CA GLU A 544 26.80 -31.36 1.41
C GLU A 544 25.76 -30.23 1.55
N CYS A 545 24.53 -30.46 1.08
CA CYS A 545 23.43 -29.50 1.17
C CYS A 545 23.04 -29.19 2.64
N LEU A 546 23.04 -30.20 3.51
CA LEU A 546 22.78 -30.03 4.94
C LEU A 546 23.94 -29.32 5.67
N GLU A 547 25.19 -29.58 5.30
CA GLU A 547 26.35 -28.88 5.86
C GLU A 547 26.32 -27.38 5.50
N VAL A 548 26.05 -27.03 4.24
CA VAL A 548 25.91 -25.62 3.82
C VAL A 548 24.69 -24.96 4.48
N ALA A 549 23.58 -25.69 4.68
CA ALA A 549 22.45 -25.18 5.45
C ALA A 549 22.87 -24.77 6.87
N VAL A 550 23.63 -25.63 7.56
CA VAL A 550 24.16 -25.37 8.91
C VAL A 550 25.09 -24.15 8.91
N GLU A 551 26.00 -24.02 7.95
CA GLU A 551 26.85 -22.83 7.80
C GLU A 551 26.01 -21.55 7.70
N LYS A 552 24.92 -21.54 6.92
CA LYS A 552 24.05 -20.36 6.81
C LYS A 552 23.28 -20.08 8.10
N PHE A 553 22.92 -21.09 8.89
CA PHE A 553 22.36 -20.87 10.24
C PHE A 553 23.41 -20.29 11.22
N GLU A 554 24.67 -20.72 11.16
CA GLU A 554 25.76 -20.12 11.96
C GLU A 554 26.01 -18.66 11.56
N LEU A 555 26.03 -18.34 10.26
CA LEU A 555 26.11 -16.96 9.75
C LEU A 555 24.87 -16.12 10.13
N ALA A 556 23.69 -16.74 10.21
CA ALA A 556 22.49 -16.12 10.76
C ALA A 556 22.57 -15.90 12.28
N GLY A 557 23.58 -16.42 12.97
CA GLY A 557 23.74 -16.34 14.43
C GLY A 557 22.72 -17.17 15.21
N ALA A 558 22.28 -18.30 14.65
CA ALA A 558 21.53 -19.33 15.36
C ALA A 558 22.32 -19.87 16.57
N SER A 559 21.64 -20.36 17.62
CA SER A 559 22.37 -21.02 18.70
C SER A 559 22.83 -22.42 18.28
N PRO A 560 23.99 -22.90 18.75
CA PRO A 560 24.42 -24.29 18.54
C PRO A 560 23.42 -25.34 19.07
N THR A 561 22.56 -24.96 20.02
CA THR A 561 21.48 -25.81 20.52
C THR A 561 20.39 -25.99 19.45
N ASP A 562 19.97 -24.90 18.81
CA ASP A 562 18.93 -24.88 17.78
C ASP A 562 19.38 -25.65 16.53
N ILE A 563 20.62 -25.41 16.11
CA ILE A 563 21.28 -26.15 15.03
C ILE A 563 21.33 -27.64 15.36
N ALA A 564 21.76 -28.03 16.55
CA ALA A 564 21.81 -29.44 16.96
C ALA A 564 20.42 -30.09 17.04
N VAL A 565 19.38 -29.35 17.48
CA VAL A 565 17.98 -29.79 17.44
C VAL A 565 17.51 -30.02 16.00
N MET A 566 17.84 -29.11 15.08
CA MET A 566 17.47 -29.22 13.68
C MET A 566 18.16 -30.42 13.00
N ILE A 567 19.49 -30.54 13.10
CA ILE A 567 20.26 -31.67 12.53
C ILE A 567 19.72 -33.01 13.05
N LYS A 568 19.46 -33.11 14.36
CA LYS A 568 18.92 -34.32 15.00
C LYS A 568 17.52 -34.70 14.48
N ASN A 569 16.72 -33.72 14.04
CA ASN A 569 15.40 -33.95 13.43
C ASN A 569 15.47 -34.04 11.88
N HIS A 570 16.65 -34.01 11.25
CA HIS A 570 16.77 -34.33 9.82
C HIS A 570 16.43 -35.81 9.58
N CYS A 571 15.83 -36.13 8.43
CA CYS A 571 15.25 -37.45 8.17
C CYS A 571 16.28 -38.59 7.97
N SER A 572 17.58 -38.29 7.97
CA SER A 572 18.66 -39.28 7.89
C SER A 572 19.08 -39.89 9.24
N ASN A 573 18.59 -39.38 10.38
CA ASN A 573 18.97 -39.87 11.70
C ASN A 573 18.18 -41.13 12.13
N GLU A 574 18.73 -42.32 11.84
CA GLU A 574 18.10 -43.63 12.13
C GLU A 574 17.74 -43.91 13.61
N THR A 575 18.24 -43.12 14.57
CA THR A 575 17.86 -43.25 15.98
C THR A 575 16.42 -42.82 16.29
N ALA A 576 15.70 -42.23 15.32
CA ALA A 576 14.26 -41.93 15.39
C ALA A 576 13.35 -43.18 15.26
N LEU A 577 13.80 -44.33 15.79
CA LEU A 577 13.23 -45.66 15.54
C LEU A 577 11.98 -45.91 16.40
N GLU A 578 10.80 -45.82 15.78
CA GLU A 578 9.51 -46.39 16.19
C GLU A 578 9.06 -46.18 17.66
N GLY A 579 9.13 -44.96 18.19
CA GLY A 579 8.43 -44.63 19.44
C GLY A 579 8.61 -43.21 19.99
N LEU A 580 9.76 -42.60 19.73
CA LEU A 580 10.08 -41.23 20.14
C LEU A 580 10.18 -40.35 18.87
N GLY A 581 9.03 -40.04 18.30
CA GLY A 581 8.93 -39.36 17.00
C GLY A 581 9.42 -37.91 17.00
N PHE A 582 9.78 -37.43 15.80
CA PHE A 582 10.14 -36.07 15.43
C PHE A 582 9.45 -35.01 16.29
N LYS A 583 10.23 -34.26 17.07
CA LYS A 583 9.72 -33.15 17.88
C LYS A 583 9.71 -31.89 17.03
N ILE A 584 8.75 -31.81 16.12
CA ILE A 584 8.46 -30.59 15.34
C ILE A 584 8.28 -29.39 16.29
N ASP A 585 7.73 -29.62 17.48
CA ASP A 585 7.60 -28.62 18.55
C ASP A 585 8.98 -28.04 18.99
N GLU A 586 10.06 -28.84 19.04
CA GLU A 586 11.42 -28.35 19.34
C GLU A 586 12.04 -27.61 18.13
N ILE A 587 11.78 -28.04 16.90
CA ILE A 587 12.25 -27.34 15.68
C ILE A 587 11.55 -25.97 15.53
N VAL A 588 10.23 -25.94 15.72
CA VAL A 588 9.44 -24.72 15.65
C VAL A 588 9.78 -23.80 16.82
N GLN A 589 10.00 -24.32 18.03
CA GLN A 589 10.51 -23.52 19.14
C GLN A 589 11.87 -22.91 18.81
N ALA A 590 12.84 -23.71 18.33
CA ALA A 590 14.14 -23.22 17.87
C ALA A 590 14.01 -22.14 16.79
N TRP A 591 13.16 -22.34 15.78
CA TRP A 591 12.92 -21.34 14.72
C TRP A 591 12.27 -20.05 15.23
N ASN A 592 11.37 -20.12 16.24
CA ASN A 592 10.84 -18.93 16.90
C ASN A 592 11.91 -18.23 17.75
N GLU A 593 12.70 -18.98 18.54
CA GLU A 593 13.74 -18.43 19.41
C GLU A 593 14.87 -17.77 18.60
N MET A 594 15.33 -18.39 17.51
CA MET A 594 16.28 -17.78 16.56
C MET A 594 15.74 -16.48 15.92
N TYR A 595 14.42 -16.36 15.72
CA TYR A 595 13.79 -15.18 15.12
C TYR A 595 13.52 -14.05 16.13
N ASP A 596 12.99 -14.37 17.31
CA ASP A 596 12.61 -13.37 18.33
C ASP A 596 13.81 -12.86 19.16
N VAL A 597 14.87 -13.65 19.37
CA VAL A 597 16.06 -13.20 20.15
C VAL A 597 16.66 -11.93 19.57
N LYS A 598 16.93 -11.89 18.25
CA LYS A 598 17.51 -10.70 17.60
C LYS A 598 16.55 -9.52 17.52
N ARG A 599 15.24 -9.78 17.49
CA ARG A 599 14.20 -8.74 17.53
C ARG A 599 14.17 -7.96 18.85
N TRP A 600 14.66 -8.55 19.94
CA TRP A 600 14.73 -7.91 21.25
C TRP A 600 16.00 -7.07 21.48
N GLU A 601 17.05 -7.24 20.66
CA GLU A 601 18.32 -6.51 20.84
C GLU A 601 18.38 -5.15 20.13
N THR A 602 17.87 -5.04 18.89
CA THR A 602 18.21 -3.92 17.97
C THR A 602 17.10 -2.90 17.69
N GLY A 603 15.84 -3.18 18.06
CA GLY A 603 14.76 -2.18 18.17
C GLY A 603 14.38 -1.33 16.94
N SER A 604 14.95 -1.59 15.75
CA SER A 604 14.86 -0.72 14.58
C SER A 604 13.54 -0.83 13.80
N PRO A 605 13.18 0.17 12.95
CA PRO A 605 11.95 0.15 12.14
C PRO A 605 11.92 -0.94 11.08
N SER A 606 10.72 -1.36 10.67
CA SER A 606 10.54 -2.57 9.87
C SER A 606 11.07 -2.50 8.44
N PHE A 607 11.75 -3.56 7.99
CA PHE A 607 12.46 -3.65 6.72
C PHE A 607 11.55 -4.01 5.52
N ARG A 608 11.98 -3.71 4.28
CA ARG A 608 11.23 -3.97 3.03
C ARG A 608 10.97 -5.46 2.75
N LEU A 609 11.88 -6.37 3.12
CA LEU A 609 11.65 -7.82 3.04
C LEU A 609 10.92 -8.37 4.28
N GLU A 610 10.72 -7.60 5.33
CA GLU A 610 10.10 -8.10 6.57
C GLU A 610 8.67 -8.64 6.37
N PRO A 611 7.82 -8.14 5.45
CA PRO A 611 6.54 -8.78 5.11
C PRO A 611 6.66 -10.15 4.41
N LEU A 612 7.79 -10.46 3.78
CA LEU A 612 8.09 -11.78 3.23
C LEU A 612 8.59 -12.72 4.35
N LEU A 613 9.50 -12.22 5.18
CA LEU A 613 10.20 -12.96 6.24
C LEU A 613 9.30 -13.25 7.46
N ARG A 614 8.49 -12.28 7.94
CA ARG A 614 7.47 -12.50 8.99
C ARG A 614 6.47 -13.60 8.65
N ARG A 615 6.30 -13.91 7.36
CA ARG A 615 5.40 -14.98 6.90
C ARG A 615 6.04 -16.37 6.85
N GLN A 616 7.31 -16.50 7.22
CA GLN A 616 7.90 -17.82 7.50
C GLN A 616 7.56 -18.33 8.91
N VAL A 617 7.18 -17.44 9.83
CA VAL A 617 6.91 -17.79 11.25
C VAL A 617 5.49 -17.37 11.65
N ASN A 618 4.51 -17.98 10.99
CA ASN A 618 3.12 -18.01 11.43
C ASN A 618 2.60 -19.45 11.26
N CYS A 619 2.02 -20.04 12.30
CA CYS A 619 1.74 -21.50 12.36
C CYS A 619 0.58 -21.99 11.45
N PHE A 620 0.26 -21.27 10.38
CA PHE A 620 -0.78 -21.60 9.40
C PHE A 620 -0.35 -21.17 7.98
N CYS A 621 -0.47 -22.10 7.03
CA CYS A 621 -0.27 -21.95 5.56
C CYS A 621 1.19 -22.02 5.06
N GLU A 622 1.68 -23.25 4.85
CA GLU A 622 3.00 -23.54 4.24
C GLU A 622 2.87 -23.98 2.77
N PRO A 623 2.33 -25.18 2.43
CA PRO A 623 1.56 -25.29 1.18
C PRO A 623 0.30 -26.16 1.35
N LEU A 624 -0.87 -25.51 1.35
CA LEU A 624 -2.20 -26.15 1.37
C LEU A 624 -2.34 -27.30 2.38
N TYR A 625 -1.76 -27.14 3.58
CA TYR A 625 -1.82 -28.08 4.71
C TYR A 625 -1.45 -29.54 4.36
N MET A 626 -0.27 -29.74 3.76
CA MET A 626 0.22 -31.06 3.33
C MET A 626 -0.78 -31.79 2.40
N LEU A 627 -1.49 -31.00 1.58
CA LEU A 627 -2.60 -31.41 0.71
C LEU A 627 -3.60 -32.34 1.42
N SER A 628 -4.09 -31.89 2.58
CA SER A 628 -5.02 -32.65 3.45
C SER A 628 -4.48 -34.03 3.87
N PHE A 629 -3.18 -34.08 4.16
CA PHE A 629 -2.49 -35.20 4.81
C PHE A 629 -2.56 -36.54 4.05
N LEU A 630 -2.09 -36.52 2.80
CA LEU A 630 -1.94 -37.71 1.94
C LEU A 630 -3.27 -38.46 1.69
N PHE A 631 -4.39 -37.72 1.61
CA PHE A 631 -5.74 -38.24 1.40
C PHE A 631 -6.13 -39.39 2.35
N ALA A 632 -5.77 -39.27 3.63
CA ALA A 632 -6.26 -40.09 4.75
C ALA A 632 -6.05 -41.62 4.58
N LEU A 633 -4.80 -42.06 4.70
CA LEU A 633 -4.41 -43.47 4.93
C LEU A 633 -4.87 -44.49 3.85
N GLY A 634 -4.76 -44.13 2.57
CA GLY A 634 -4.98 -45.03 1.43
C GLY A 634 -3.89 -46.10 1.21
N ALA A 635 -3.50 -46.84 2.25
CA ALA A 635 -2.76 -48.11 2.25
C ALA A 635 -2.59 -48.61 3.71
N ASN A 636 -2.51 -49.93 3.95
CA ASN A 636 -2.41 -50.48 5.31
C ASN A 636 -1.10 -50.06 6.03
N ASN A 637 -1.24 -49.72 7.33
CA ASN A 637 -0.18 -49.44 8.31
C ASN A 637 0.78 -48.25 8.03
N ARG A 638 0.47 -47.07 8.59
CA ARG A 638 1.30 -46.37 9.62
C ARG A 638 0.69 -45.05 10.17
N SER A 639 -0.29 -45.20 11.07
CA SER A 639 -0.46 -44.46 12.34
C SER A 639 -0.48 -42.90 12.44
N LEU A 640 -1.68 -42.36 12.68
CA LEU A 640 -2.08 -41.37 13.73
C LEU A 640 -1.70 -39.86 13.72
N TYR A 641 -0.66 -39.34 13.06
CA TYR A 641 -0.11 -38.02 13.51
C TYR A 641 -0.88 -36.71 13.18
N SER A 642 -1.77 -36.64 12.17
CA SER A 642 -2.39 -35.35 11.75
C SER A 642 -3.60 -34.89 12.56
N ILE A 643 -4.49 -35.82 12.92
CA ILE A 643 -5.70 -35.50 13.70
C ILE A 643 -5.28 -34.94 15.06
N SER A 644 -4.17 -35.47 15.59
CA SER A 644 -3.48 -34.90 16.74
C SER A 644 -2.94 -33.48 16.52
N PHE A 645 -2.70 -32.96 15.31
CA PHE A 645 -2.06 -31.65 15.11
C PHE A 645 -3.06 -30.49 15.12
N GLY A 646 -4.20 -30.63 14.41
CA GLY A 646 -5.33 -29.70 14.55
C GLY A 646 -5.84 -29.68 16.00
N MET A 647 -6.06 -30.87 16.57
CA MET A 647 -6.38 -31.00 18.00
C MET A 647 -5.27 -30.45 18.90
N LYS A 648 -3.97 -30.61 18.58
CA LYS A 648 -2.88 -30.06 19.41
C LYS A 648 -2.85 -28.53 19.42
N LEU A 649 -3.13 -27.84 18.32
CA LEU A 649 -3.07 -26.38 18.33
C LEU A 649 -4.28 -25.78 19.06
N THR A 650 -5.48 -26.34 18.83
CA THR A 650 -6.66 -26.08 19.67
C THR A 650 -6.35 -26.36 21.14
N LYS A 651 -5.87 -27.56 21.46
CA LYS A 651 -5.58 -28.02 22.83
C LYS A 651 -4.41 -27.28 23.48
N LYS A 652 -3.45 -26.77 22.72
CA LYS A 652 -2.37 -25.91 23.24
C LYS A 652 -2.93 -24.55 23.63
N LEU A 653 -3.72 -23.91 22.76
CA LEU A 653 -4.40 -22.67 23.12
C LEU A 653 -5.33 -22.91 24.32
N GLU A 654 -6.09 -23.99 24.31
CA GLU A 654 -6.95 -24.41 25.41
C GLU A 654 -6.16 -24.60 26.72
N GLU A 655 -5.03 -25.32 26.70
CA GLU A 655 -4.13 -25.54 27.84
C GLU A 655 -3.45 -24.25 28.32
N GLU A 656 -3.14 -23.33 27.42
CA GLU A 656 -2.60 -21.99 27.74
C GLU A 656 -3.66 -21.13 28.42
N LEU A 657 -4.88 -21.04 27.87
CA LEU A 657 -6.01 -20.34 28.50
C LEU A 657 -6.35 -20.98 29.86
N ASP A 658 -6.48 -22.31 29.94
CA ASP A 658 -6.71 -23.03 31.19
C ASP A 658 -5.59 -22.76 32.21
N GLY A 659 -4.33 -22.75 31.75
CA GLY A 659 -3.16 -22.47 32.56
C GLY A 659 -3.19 -21.06 33.14
N TRP A 660 -3.52 -20.05 32.32
CA TRP A 660 -3.60 -18.66 32.77
C TRP A 660 -4.83 -18.40 33.66
N LEU A 661 -5.99 -19.00 33.35
CA LEU A 661 -7.20 -18.93 34.19
C LEU A 661 -6.95 -19.57 35.57
N LYS A 662 -6.29 -20.74 35.61
CA LYS A 662 -5.90 -21.40 36.88
C LYS A 662 -4.85 -20.58 37.63
N ALA A 663 -3.89 -19.96 36.93
CA ALA A 663 -2.86 -19.12 37.54
C ALA A 663 -3.38 -17.77 38.07
N ALA A 664 -4.45 -17.22 37.49
CA ALA A 664 -5.14 -16.05 38.02
C ALA A 664 -5.87 -16.35 39.35
N ALA A 665 -6.24 -17.62 39.58
CA ALA A 665 -6.79 -18.14 40.84
C ALA A 665 -8.00 -17.35 41.41
N LEU A 666 -8.80 -16.76 40.52
CA LEU A 666 -9.94 -15.92 40.90
C LEU A 666 -11.18 -16.76 41.21
N ALA A 667 -11.96 -16.30 42.19
CA ALA A 667 -13.30 -16.83 42.44
C ALA A 667 -14.28 -16.26 41.40
N LYS A 668 -14.89 -17.16 40.61
CA LYS A 668 -16.05 -16.84 39.77
C LYS A 668 -17.19 -16.30 40.65
N SER A 669 -17.91 -15.29 40.17
CA SER A 669 -18.99 -14.64 40.93
C SER A 669 -20.14 -14.25 40.00
N PRO A 670 -21.40 -14.57 40.34
CA PRO A 670 -22.58 -14.24 39.52
C PRO A 670 -22.87 -12.73 39.50
N ASP A 671 -22.29 -11.98 40.43
CA ASP A 671 -22.40 -10.52 40.51
C ASP A 671 -21.56 -9.81 39.43
N VAL A 672 -20.70 -10.53 38.71
CA VAL A 672 -19.83 -10.01 37.66
C VAL A 672 -20.63 -9.88 36.36
N ARG A 673 -20.99 -8.64 36.00
CA ARG A 673 -21.83 -8.32 34.84
C ARG A 673 -21.04 -7.86 33.61
N GLY A 674 -19.75 -7.58 33.77
CA GLY A 674 -18.88 -7.32 32.63
C GLY A 674 -17.39 -7.30 32.99
N VAL A 675 -16.54 -7.14 31.98
CA VAL A 675 -15.09 -7.01 32.09
C VAL A 675 -14.52 -6.00 31.10
N ILE A 676 -13.38 -5.41 31.45
CA ILE A 676 -12.47 -4.74 30.50
C ILE A 676 -11.24 -5.63 30.37
N ALA A 677 -10.82 -5.95 29.14
CA ALA A 677 -9.69 -6.85 28.85
C ALA A 677 -8.86 -6.36 27.64
N PRO A 678 -7.56 -6.73 27.56
CA PRO A 678 -6.66 -6.36 26.46
C PRO A 678 -6.86 -7.23 25.20
N HIS A 679 -6.44 -6.72 24.04
CA HIS A 679 -6.58 -7.36 22.73
C HIS A 679 -5.32 -7.41 21.87
N ALA A 680 -4.13 -7.08 22.39
CA ALA A 680 -2.90 -7.58 21.78
C ALA A 680 -2.88 -9.12 21.73
N GLY A 681 -2.02 -9.71 20.91
CA GLY A 681 -1.87 -11.17 20.79
C GLY A 681 -1.48 -11.84 22.13
N TYR A 682 -2.01 -13.03 22.38
CA TYR A 682 -1.97 -13.70 23.69
C TYR A 682 -0.58 -13.93 24.28
N SER A 683 0.48 -14.07 23.46
CA SER A 683 1.87 -14.17 23.94
C SER A 683 2.29 -12.98 24.81
N TYR A 684 1.65 -11.81 24.63
CA TYR A 684 1.89 -10.60 25.42
C TYR A 684 0.79 -10.36 26.46
N SER A 685 -0.48 -10.42 26.04
CA SER A 685 -1.64 -9.96 26.82
C SER A 685 -2.44 -11.08 27.50
N GLY A 686 -2.30 -12.32 27.04
CA GLY A 686 -3.21 -13.43 27.38
C GLY A 686 -3.22 -13.74 28.88
N ARG A 687 -2.07 -13.58 29.54
CA ARG A 687 -1.92 -13.70 31.00
C ARG A 687 -2.63 -12.59 31.76
N ALA A 688 -2.66 -11.36 31.24
CA ALA A 688 -3.40 -10.26 31.84
C ALA A 688 -4.91 -10.47 31.66
N ALA A 689 -5.35 -10.80 30.43
CA ALA A 689 -6.76 -11.09 30.10
C ALA A 689 -7.38 -12.19 30.99
N ALA A 690 -6.61 -13.19 31.42
CA ALA A 690 -7.05 -14.21 32.38
C ALA A 690 -7.64 -13.61 33.67
N TYR A 691 -7.11 -12.49 34.15
CA TYR A 691 -7.62 -11.81 35.34
C TYR A 691 -8.94 -11.09 35.10
N ALA A 692 -9.29 -10.74 33.85
CA ALA A 692 -10.65 -10.34 33.51
C ALA A 692 -11.56 -11.58 33.46
N PHE A 693 -11.35 -12.45 32.47
CA PHE A 693 -12.24 -13.57 32.14
C PHE A 693 -12.40 -14.59 33.27
N GLY A 694 -11.39 -14.77 34.13
CA GLY A 694 -11.45 -15.66 35.30
C GLY A 694 -12.48 -15.26 36.38
N ASN A 695 -13.03 -14.04 36.34
CA ASN A 695 -14.13 -13.64 37.23
C ASN A 695 -15.50 -14.23 36.82
N ILE A 696 -15.65 -14.66 35.56
CA ILE A 696 -16.97 -14.92 34.96
C ILE A 696 -17.57 -16.23 35.46
N ASP A 697 -18.73 -16.15 36.10
CA ASP A 697 -19.62 -17.28 36.33
C ASP A 697 -20.57 -17.46 35.13
N PRO A 698 -20.38 -18.48 34.27
CA PRO A 698 -21.20 -18.68 33.08
C PRO A 698 -22.62 -19.18 33.38
N THR A 699 -22.92 -19.60 34.61
CA THR A 699 -24.12 -20.39 34.97
C THR A 699 -25.44 -19.72 34.59
N ASN A 700 -25.52 -18.38 34.67
CA ASN A 700 -26.75 -17.61 34.45
C ASN A 700 -26.69 -16.68 33.22
N ILE A 701 -25.60 -16.69 32.45
CA ILE A 701 -25.38 -15.77 31.33
C ILE A 701 -25.70 -16.49 30.01
N SER A 702 -26.66 -15.96 29.26
CA SER A 702 -27.07 -16.48 27.94
C SER A 702 -26.61 -15.60 26.77
N ARG A 703 -26.19 -14.36 27.04
CA ARG A 703 -25.77 -13.39 26.01
C ARG A 703 -24.56 -12.56 26.43
N VAL A 704 -23.56 -12.46 25.55
CA VAL A 704 -22.39 -11.59 25.73
C VAL A 704 -22.38 -10.49 24.68
N PHE A 705 -22.53 -9.24 25.10
CA PHE A 705 -22.22 -8.07 24.27
C PHE A 705 -20.71 -7.86 24.22
N LEU A 706 -20.15 -7.78 23.02
CA LEU A 706 -18.72 -7.64 22.78
C LEU A 706 -18.46 -6.29 22.11
N LEU A 707 -17.82 -5.37 22.82
CA LEU A 707 -17.54 -4.01 22.36
C LEU A 707 -16.04 -3.85 22.08
N GLY A 708 -15.67 -3.77 20.80
CA GLY A 708 -14.28 -3.57 20.38
C GLY A 708 -14.07 -2.28 19.58
N PRO A 709 -12.91 -1.61 19.69
CA PRO A 709 -12.58 -0.47 18.85
C PRO A 709 -12.26 -0.91 17.41
N SER A 710 -12.45 -0.03 16.43
CA SER A 710 -11.93 -0.27 15.08
C SER A 710 -10.51 0.28 14.87
N HIS A 711 -9.64 -0.58 14.36
CA HIS A 711 -8.28 -0.26 13.91
C HIS A 711 -8.20 -0.08 12.39
N HIS A 712 -9.00 -0.83 11.64
CA HIS A 712 -8.88 -0.92 10.18
C HIS A 712 -9.99 -0.22 9.39
N TYR A 713 -11.12 0.11 10.02
CA TYR A 713 -12.29 0.68 9.35
C TYR A 713 -12.75 1.98 10.02
N TYR A 714 -12.54 3.12 9.35
CA TYR A 714 -13.00 4.41 9.85
C TYR A 714 -14.51 4.58 9.65
N THR A 715 -15.27 4.51 10.74
CA THR A 715 -16.66 4.98 10.83
C THR A 715 -16.83 5.91 12.04
N PRO A 716 -17.67 6.97 11.96
CA PRO A 716 -18.08 7.78 13.10
C PRO A 716 -19.23 7.16 13.93
N LYS A 717 -19.62 5.91 13.64
CA LYS A 717 -20.73 5.19 14.30
C LYS A 717 -20.25 3.92 15.01
N CYS A 718 -21.18 3.19 15.61
CA CYS A 718 -20.99 1.77 15.91
C CYS A 718 -21.57 0.92 14.77
N ALA A 719 -20.98 -0.24 14.51
CA ALA A 719 -21.42 -1.18 13.48
C ALA A 719 -21.66 -2.59 14.05
N LEU A 720 -22.56 -3.33 13.41
CA LEU A 720 -23.03 -4.67 13.82
C LEU A 720 -22.62 -5.72 12.80
N SER A 721 -22.32 -6.93 13.27
CA SER A 721 -21.95 -8.04 12.39
C SER A 721 -23.09 -8.45 11.45
N THR A 722 -22.73 -8.87 10.23
CA THR A 722 -23.63 -9.55 9.28
C THR A 722 -23.48 -11.07 9.30
N ALA A 723 -22.55 -11.61 10.10
CA ALA A 723 -22.37 -13.03 10.29
C ALA A 723 -23.46 -13.63 11.22
N THR A 724 -23.64 -14.95 11.15
CA THR A 724 -24.54 -15.71 12.03
C THR A 724 -23.82 -16.45 13.15
N VAL A 725 -22.51 -16.70 12.98
CA VAL A 725 -21.63 -17.42 13.91
C VAL A 725 -20.23 -16.83 13.79
N TYR A 726 -19.58 -16.58 14.92
CA TYR A 726 -18.15 -16.33 14.99
C TYR A 726 -17.43 -17.64 15.33
N LYS A 727 -16.47 -18.04 14.50
CA LYS A 727 -15.70 -19.28 14.71
C LYS A 727 -14.52 -19.04 15.64
N THR A 728 -14.19 -20.03 16.48
CA THR A 728 -12.97 -19.99 17.29
C THR A 728 -12.28 -21.35 17.29
N PRO A 729 -10.97 -21.45 17.60
CA PRO A 729 -10.29 -22.74 17.69
C PRO A 729 -10.82 -23.67 18.79
N ILE A 730 -11.60 -23.16 19.75
CA ILE A 730 -12.08 -23.89 20.93
C ILE A 730 -13.57 -24.27 20.79
N GLY A 731 -14.36 -23.41 20.16
CA GLY A 731 -15.78 -23.63 19.91
C GLY A 731 -16.43 -22.43 19.21
N ASP A 732 -17.39 -22.70 18.33
CA ASP A 732 -18.12 -21.68 17.57
C ASP A 732 -19.13 -20.94 18.48
N LEU A 733 -19.16 -19.61 18.39
CA LEU A 733 -20.03 -18.71 19.16
C LEU A 733 -21.15 -18.15 18.26
N PRO A 734 -22.42 -18.54 18.46
CA PRO A 734 -23.54 -18.06 17.63
C PRO A 734 -23.86 -16.59 17.93
N ILE A 735 -24.21 -15.81 16.91
CA ILE A 735 -24.57 -14.40 17.06
C ILE A 735 -26.06 -14.27 17.38
N ASP A 736 -26.43 -13.35 18.28
CA ASP A 736 -27.84 -13.09 18.61
C ASP A 736 -28.52 -12.18 17.59
N LEU A 737 -28.91 -12.78 16.46
CA LEU A 737 -29.59 -12.12 15.35
C LEU A 737 -30.86 -11.35 15.78
N GLU A 738 -31.55 -11.77 16.84
CA GLU A 738 -32.72 -11.08 17.39
C GLU A 738 -32.34 -9.69 17.92
N VAL A 739 -31.22 -9.59 18.66
CA VAL A 739 -30.70 -8.33 19.19
C VAL A 739 -29.97 -7.53 18.10
N ILE A 740 -29.31 -8.18 17.14
CA ILE A 740 -28.71 -7.48 15.99
C ILE A 740 -29.79 -6.74 15.18
N GLU A 741 -30.90 -7.40 14.84
CA GLU A 741 -32.00 -6.72 14.14
C GLU A 741 -32.71 -5.68 15.03
N GLU A 742 -32.85 -5.90 16.35
CA GLU A 742 -33.37 -4.87 17.27
C GLU A 742 -32.49 -3.61 17.29
N LEU A 743 -31.17 -3.76 17.41
CA LEU A 743 -30.21 -2.65 17.40
C LEU A 743 -30.19 -1.93 16.05
N LYS A 744 -30.18 -2.68 14.95
CA LYS A 744 -30.25 -2.17 13.57
C LYS A 744 -31.55 -1.38 13.32
N ALA A 745 -32.68 -1.85 13.82
CA ALA A 745 -33.98 -1.17 13.72
C ALA A 745 -34.02 0.22 14.39
N THR A 746 -33.07 0.54 15.28
CA THR A 746 -32.94 1.90 15.84
C THR A 746 -32.46 2.95 14.83
N GLY A 747 -31.92 2.51 13.68
CA GLY A 747 -31.33 3.38 12.66
C GLY A 747 -30.07 4.13 13.12
N LYS A 748 -29.40 3.66 14.18
CA LYS A 748 -28.17 4.26 14.72
C LYS A 748 -26.91 3.53 14.26
N PHE A 749 -26.97 2.21 14.16
CA PHE A 749 -25.84 1.37 13.79
C PHE A 749 -25.68 1.25 12.29
N GLU A 750 -24.44 0.98 11.85
CA GLU A 750 -24.13 0.50 10.51
C GLU A 750 -24.05 -1.04 10.49
N SER A 751 -24.12 -1.65 9.31
CA SER A 751 -23.81 -3.08 9.14
C SER A 751 -22.36 -3.24 8.69
N MET A 752 -21.63 -4.18 9.29
CA MET A 752 -20.28 -4.54 8.84
C MET A 752 -20.35 -5.51 7.66
N ASP A 753 -19.64 -5.18 6.58
CA ASP A 753 -19.30 -6.19 5.56
C ASP A 753 -18.45 -7.29 6.21
N LEU A 754 -18.67 -8.55 5.82
CA LEU A 754 -17.93 -9.68 6.38
C LEU A 754 -16.40 -9.51 6.28
N ARG A 755 -15.91 -8.82 5.25
CA ARG A 755 -14.46 -8.51 5.07
C ARG A 755 -13.91 -7.45 6.04
N VAL A 756 -14.76 -6.61 6.61
CA VAL A 756 -14.39 -5.67 7.68
C VAL A 756 -14.37 -6.40 9.02
N ASP A 757 -15.36 -7.28 9.22
CA ASP A 757 -15.49 -8.17 10.38
C ASP A 757 -14.27 -9.12 10.50
N GLU A 758 -13.97 -9.89 9.43
CA GLU A 758 -12.81 -10.79 9.31
C GLU A 758 -11.44 -10.08 9.38
N ALA A 759 -11.41 -8.74 9.33
CA ALA A 759 -10.17 -7.96 9.38
C ALA A 759 -9.94 -7.29 10.74
N GLU A 760 -10.90 -7.34 11.68
CA GLU A 760 -10.79 -6.65 12.98
C GLU A 760 -10.49 -7.61 14.13
N HIS A 761 -9.26 -7.51 14.65
CA HIS A 761 -8.74 -8.38 15.71
C HIS A 761 -9.23 -7.98 17.12
N SER A 762 -9.71 -6.74 17.32
CA SER A 762 -10.04 -6.23 18.65
C SER A 762 -11.17 -7.00 19.34
N MET A 763 -12.12 -7.52 18.56
CA MET A 763 -13.16 -8.43 19.04
C MET A 763 -12.69 -9.89 18.99
N GLU A 764 -11.95 -10.30 17.95
CA GLU A 764 -11.43 -11.66 17.78
C GLU A 764 -10.67 -12.16 19.01
N MET A 765 -9.78 -11.34 19.58
CA MET A 765 -8.95 -11.69 20.73
C MET A 765 -9.71 -11.87 22.06
N HIS A 766 -11.03 -11.62 22.07
CA HIS A 766 -11.89 -12.00 23.20
C HIS A 766 -12.58 -13.36 22.98
N LEU A 767 -12.72 -13.82 21.73
CA LEU A 767 -13.58 -14.96 21.39
C LEU A 767 -13.09 -16.31 21.94
N PRO A 768 -11.79 -16.70 21.84
CA PRO A 768 -11.33 -17.94 22.46
C PRO A 768 -11.51 -17.98 23.98
N TYR A 769 -11.33 -16.83 24.65
CA TYR A 769 -11.57 -16.70 26.09
C TYR A 769 -13.06 -16.88 26.44
N LEU A 770 -13.96 -16.29 25.66
CA LEU A 770 -15.40 -16.49 25.82
C LEU A 770 -15.79 -17.95 25.55
N ALA A 771 -15.33 -18.54 24.44
CA ALA A 771 -15.59 -19.94 24.11
C ALA A 771 -15.13 -20.91 25.21
N LYS A 772 -13.97 -20.68 25.84
CA LYS A 772 -13.47 -21.52 26.93
C LYS A 772 -14.20 -21.28 28.26
N ILE A 773 -14.60 -20.04 28.57
CA ILE A 773 -15.38 -19.73 29.78
C ILE A 773 -16.81 -20.29 29.72
N PHE A 774 -17.42 -20.29 28.53
CA PHE A 774 -18.78 -20.76 28.26
C PHE A 774 -18.84 -22.21 27.74
N GLU A 775 -17.74 -22.97 27.87
CA GLU A 775 -17.72 -24.39 27.54
C GLU A 775 -18.86 -25.14 28.27
N GLY A 776 -19.65 -25.92 27.51
CA GLY A 776 -20.83 -26.63 28.04
C GLY A 776 -22.06 -25.77 28.34
N HIS A 777 -22.01 -24.44 28.11
CA HIS A 777 -23.11 -23.51 28.36
C HIS A 777 -23.69 -22.96 27.03
N GLN A 778 -24.99 -22.65 27.00
CA GLN A 778 -25.60 -22.01 25.83
C GLN A 778 -25.47 -20.49 25.93
N VAL A 779 -24.54 -19.92 25.16
CA VAL A 779 -24.33 -18.47 25.06
C VAL A 779 -24.45 -18.02 23.60
N LYS A 780 -25.02 -16.83 23.38
CA LYS A 780 -24.94 -16.08 22.11
C LYS A 780 -24.06 -14.84 22.28
N VAL A 781 -23.43 -14.34 21.21
CA VAL A 781 -22.67 -13.08 21.22
C VAL A 781 -23.41 -11.96 20.47
N VAL A 782 -23.20 -10.71 20.87
CA VAL A 782 -23.65 -9.51 20.15
C VAL A 782 -22.41 -8.65 19.87
N PRO A 783 -21.78 -8.80 18.69
CA PRO A 783 -20.61 -8.02 18.31
C PRO A 783 -21.00 -6.59 17.96
N ILE A 784 -20.33 -5.61 18.59
CA ILE A 784 -20.50 -4.19 18.34
C ILE A 784 -19.12 -3.57 18.12
N LEU A 785 -18.79 -3.29 16.86
CA LEU A 785 -17.61 -2.53 16.51
C LEU A 785 -17.87 -1.05 16.82
N VAL A 786 -17.03 -0.44 17.65
CA VAL A 786 -17.13 0.97 18.05
C VAL A 786 -16.09 1.77 17.27
N GLY A 787 -16.56 2.62 16.36
CA GLY A 787 -15.71 3.49 15.56
C GLY A 787 -15.19 4.73 16.29
N ALA A 788 -14.78 5.73 15.52
CA ALA A 788 -14.36 7.04 15.99
C ALA A 788 -15.57 7.92 16.37
N VAL A 789 -16.36 7.44 17.33
CA VAL A 789 -17.55 8.12 17.85
C VAL A 789 -17.17 9.40 18.63
N ASN A 790 -18.04 10.41 18.56
CA ASN A 790 -17.92 11.61 19.41
C ASN A 790 -18.68 11.44 20.73
N ALA A 791 -18.40 12.29 21.73
CA ALA A 791 -19.00 12.16 23.06
C ALA A 791 -20.54 12.17 23.09
N ASP A 792 -21.19 12.92 22.19
CA ASP A 792 -22.65 12.91 22.07
C ASP A 792 -23.17 11.54 21.59
N SER A 793 -22.42 10.89 20.70
CA SER A 793 -22.69 9.53 20.22
C SER A 793 -22.35 8.49 21.29
N GLU A 794 -21.27 8.63 22.05
CA GLU A 794 -20.92 7.75 23.18
C GLU A 794 -22.04 7.74 24.23
N ALA A 795 -22.53 8.92 24.63
CA ALA A 795 -23.67 9.06 25.53
C ALA A 795 -24.97 8.49 24.95
N MET A 796 -25.19 8.63 23.63
CA MET A 796 -26.35 8.10 22.92
C MET A 796 -26.34 6.57 22.85
N TYR A 797 -25.23 5.95 22.43
CA TYR A 797 -25.07 4.49 22.43
C TYR A 797 -25.12 3.92 23.85
N GLY A 798 -24.48 4.57 24.81
CA GLY A 798 -24.52 4.11 26.20
C GLY A 798 -25.93 4.10 26.76
N LYS A 799 -26.73 5.15 26.52
CA LYS A 799 -28.14 5.20 26.90
C LYS A 799 -29.01 4.19 26.14
N LEU A 800 -28.71 3.92 24.87
CA LEU A 800 -29.42 2.93 24.03
C LEU A 800 -29.17 1.50 24.53
N LEU A 801 -27.93 1.19 24.92
CA LEU A 801 -27.51 -0.14 25.37
C LEU A 801 -27.74 -0.39 26.86
N ALA A 802 -27.92 0.65 27.68
CA ALA A 802 -28.11 0.55 29.14
C ALA A 802 -29.21 -0.46 29.56
N LYS A 803 -30.32 -0.54 28.81
CA LYS A 803 -31.42 -1.47 29.10
C LYS A 803 -31.00 -2.96 29.14
N TYR A 804 -29.94 -3.34 28.42
CA TYR A 804 -29.44 -4.72 28.43
C TYR A 804 -28.60 -5.02 29.69
N VAL A 805 -28.09 -3.99 30.38
CA VAL A 805 -27.37 -4.14 31.65
C VAL A 805 -28.34 -4.57 32.77
N ASP A 806 -29.58 -4.10 32.72
CA ASP A 806 -30.61 -4.40 33.73
C ASP A 806 -31.15 -5.84 33.66
N ASP A 807 -31.08 -6.50 32.51
CA ASP A 807 -31.38 -7.92 32.36
C ASP A 807 -30.17 -8.76 32.84
N PRO A 808 -30.30 -9.58 33.90
CA PRO A 808 -29.19 -10.30 34.52
C PRO A 808 -28.58 -11.39 33.64
N SER A 809 -29.26 -11.82 32.58
CA SER A 809 -28.75 -12.86 31.67
C SER A 809 -27.73 -12.36 30.64
N ASN A 810 -27.57 -11.04 30.54
CA ASN A 810 -26.57 -10.40 29.68
C ASN A 810 -25.24 -10.16 30.40
N PHE A 811 -24.16 -10.14 29.64
CA PHE A 811 -22.81 -9.83 30.10
C PHE A 811 -22.08 -8.92 29.10
N PHE A 812 -21.14 -8.10 29.56
CA PHE A 812 -20.45 -7.10 28.73
C PHE A 812 -18.93 -7.33 28.70
N SER A 813 -18.39 -7.59 27.51
CA SER A 813 -16.97 -7.76 27.28
C SER A 813 -16.44 -6.54 26.52
N VAL A 814 -15.66 -5.69 27.19
CA VAL A 814 -15.14 -4.43 26.65
C VAL A 814 -13.66 -4.60 26.34
N SER A 815 -13.28 -4.36 25.09
CA SER A 815 -11.94 -4.64 24.57
C SER A 815 -11.08 -3.37 24.51
N SER A 816 -9.94 -3.36 25.20
CA SER A 816 -8.97 -2.25 25.22
C SER A 816 -7.60 -2.66 25.77
N ASP A 817 -6.56 -2.47 24.98
CA ASP A 817 -5.22 -2.16 25.50
C ASP A 817 -5.20 -0.71 26.07
N PHE A 818 -4.13 -0.36 26.81
CA PHE A 818 -3.95 0.94 27.46
C PHE A 818 -2.85 1.76 26.74
N CYS A 819 -1.98 2.52 27.42
CA CYS A 819 -0.96 3.35 26.75
C CYS A 819 -0.11 2.56 25.73
N HIS A 820 -0.16 2.98 24.46
CA HIS A 820 0.80 2.62 23.43
C HIS A 820 1.92 3.68 23.41
N TRP A 821 3.04 3.39 24.05
CA TRP A 821 4.13 4.36 24.27
C TRP A 821 5.33 4.12 23.33
N GLY A 822 5.86 5.19 22.76
CA GLY A 822 7.10 5.21 21.97
C GLY A 822 6.95 5.97 20.66
N SER A 823 8.08 6.25 20.02
CA SER A 823 8.16 6.99 18.75
C SER A 823 7.28 6.39 17.64
N ARG A 824 7.22 5.05 17.54
CA ARG A 824 6.38 4.33 16.56
C ARG A 824 4.86 4.53 16.71
N PHE A 825 4.40 5.04 17.85
CA PHE A 825 3.01 5.38 18.10
C PHE A 825 2.75 6.90 18.07
N ASN A 826 3.78 7.71 17.77
CA ASN A 826 3.76 9.18 17.89
C ASN A 826 3.37 9.69 19.29
N TYR A 827 3.51 8.87 20.33
CA TYR A 827 3.11 9.19 21.70
C TYR A 827 4.23 8.88 22.69
N MET A 828 4.74 9.91 23.35
CA MET A 828 5.92 9.83 24.23
C MET A 828 5.75 10.67 25.50
N HIS A 829 4.54 10.72 26.05
CA HIS A 829 4.27 11.43 27.30
C HIS A 829 5.19 10.90 28.42
N TYR A 830 5.91 11.78 29.11
CA TYR A 830 6.84 11.40 30.17
C TYR A 830 6.92 12.48 31.25
N ASP A 831 6.28 12.20 32.38
CA ASP A 831 6.40 13.00 33.60
C ASP A 831 7.52 12.43 34.49
N LYS A 832 8.60 13.23 34.56
CA LYS A 832 9.81 12.92 35.33
C LYS A 832 9.57 12.78 36.84
N LYS A 833 8.43 13.25 37.38
CA LYS A 833 8.09 13.08 38.80
C LYS A 833 7.91 11.62 39.21
N HIS A 834 7.62 10.73 38.25
CA HIS A 834 7.45 9.29 38.48
C HIS A 834 8.74 8.47 38.29
N GLY A 835 9.88 9.11 37.99
CA GLY A 835 11.17 8.43 37.83
C GLY A 835 11.36 7.87 36.43
N ALA A 836 11.47 6.55 36.27
CA ALA A 836 11.70 5.92 34.97
C ALA A 836 10.48 6.02 34.04
N ILE A 837 10.71 5.97 32.72
CA ILE A 837 9.65 6.13 31.70
C ILE A 837 8.49 5.15 31.93
N HIS A 838 8.74 3.86 32.12
CA HIS A 838 7.70 2.88 32.41
C HIS A 838 6.89 3.16 33.70
N LYS A 839 7.45 3.91 34.66
CA LYS A 839 6.72 4.37 35.86
C LYS A 839 5.89 5.62 35.61
N SER A 840 6.28 6.48 34.65
CA SER A 840 5.38 7.51 34.13
C SER A 840 4.22 6.90 33.34
N ILE A 841 4.46 5.85 32.55
CA ILE A 841 3.41 5.10 31.85
C ILE A 841 2.46 4.44 32.86
N GLU A 842 3.01 3.72 33.85
CA GLU A 842 2.21 3.08 34.91
C GLU A 842 1.37 4.09 35.72
N ALA A 843 1.90 5.27 36.03
CA ALA A 843 1.16 6.31 36.73
C ALA A 843 0.07 6.96 35.87
N LEU A 844 0.34 7.16 34.57
CA LEU A 844 -0.61 7.70 33.62
C LEU A 844 -1.79 6.73 33.40
N ASP A 845 -1.49 5.46 33.11
CA ASP A 845 -2.52 4.44 32.93
C ASP A 845 -3.34 4.24 34.21
N LYS A 846 -2.70 4.20 35.38
CA LYS A 846 -3.41 4.07 36.66
C LYS A 846 -4.31 5.26 36.95
N MET A 847 -3.93 6.48 36.58
CA MET A 847 -4.85 7.63 36.65
C MET A 847 -6.10 7.39 35.79
N GLY A 848 -5.94 6.86 34.57
CA GLY A 848 -7.07 6.45 33.73
C GLY A 848 -7.92 5.33 34.35
N MET A 849 -7.27 4.30 34.91
CA MET A 849 -7.93 3.17 35.59
C MET A 849 -8.73 3.64 36.82
N ASP A 850 -8.12 4.42 37.70
CA ASP A 850 -8.74 4.98 38.91
C ASP A 850 -9.98 5.84 38.55
N ILE A 851 -9.90 6.60 37.46
CA ILE A 851 -11.04 7.37 36.94
C ILE A 851 -12.14 6.44 36.39
N ILE A 852 -11.79 5.38 35.66
CA ILE A 852 -12.76 4.36 35.19
C ILE A 852 -13.44 3.65 36.39
N GLU A 853 -12.74 3.38 37.50
CA GLU A 853 -13.35 2.80 38.72
C GLU A 853 -14.43 3.70 39.35
N THR A 854 -14.40 5.03 39.12
CA THR A 854 -15.45 5.93 39.60
C THR A 854 -16.80 5.74 38.90
N GLY A 855 -16.81 5.13 37.70
CA GLY A 855 -18.00 5.06 36.84
C GLY A 855 -18.34 6.35 36.10
N ASP A 856 -17.47 7.37 36.11
CA ASP A 856 -17.75 8.68 35.51
C ASP A 856 -17.12 8.87 34.10
N PRO A 857 -17.91 8.78 33.00
CA PRO A 857 -17.41 9.04 31.64
C PRO A 857 -17.01 10.50 31.40
N ASP A 858 -17.59 11.49 32.10
CA ASP A 858 -17.20 12.90 31.90
C ASP A 858 -15.81 13.19 32.51
N ALA A 859 -15.46 12.50 33.61
CA ALA A 859 -14.11 12.53 34.17
C ALA A 859 -13.10 11.79 33.26
N PHE A 860 -13.47 10.61 32.73
CA PHE A 860 -12.61 9.86 31.79
C PHE A 860 -12.34 10.66 30.51
N LYS A 861 -13.35 11.33 29.97
CA LYS A 861 -13.23 12.25 28.83
C LYS A 861 -12.30 13.44 29.12
N GLN A 862 -12.35 14.03 30.32
CA GLN A 862 -11.42 15.10 30.72
C GLN A 862 -9.97 14.61 30.77
N TYR A 863 -9.72 13.44 31.36
CA TYR A 863 -8.42 12.79 31.37
C TYR A 863 -7.86 12.54 29.96
N LEU A 864 -8.69 12.03 29.04
CA LEU A 864 -8.29 11.86 27.64
C LEU A 864 -7.95 13.20 26.97
N GLN A 865 -8.69 14.27 27.27
CA GLN A 865 -8.43 15.62 26.74
C GLN A 865 -7.18 16.30 27.32
N GLU A 866 -6.77 15.96 28.54
CA GLU A 866 -5.58 16.52 29.20
C GLU A 866 -4.29 15.78 28.81
N TYR A 867 -4.34 14.44 28.70
CA TYR A 867 -3.15 13.60 28.53
C TYR A 867 -2.99 12.97 27.14
N ASP A 868 -4.06 12.91 26.34
CA ASP A 868 -4.11 12.22 25.02
C ASP A 868 -3.58 10.77 25.07
N ASN A 869 -3.78 10.07 26.20
CA ASN A 869 -3.27 8.71 26.39
C ASN A 869 -3.89 7.77 25.34
N THR A 870 -3.03 7.02 24.65
CA THR A 870 -3.31 6.24 23.43
C THR A 870 -4.13 4.96 23.64
N ILE A 871 -4.98 4.94 24.68
CA ILE A 871 -5.94 3.87 24.98
C ILE A 871 -6.82 3.65 23.74
N CYS A 872 -6.66 2.50 23.09
CA CYS A 872 -7.32 2.17 21.83
C CYS A 872 -8.85 1.97 22.02
N GLY A 873 -9.25 1.24 23.06
CA GLY A 873 -10.64 1.00 23.43
C GLY A 873 -11.31 2.13 24.24
N ARG A 874 -10.76 3.35 24.23
CA ARG A 874 -11.34 4.52 24.91
C ARG A 874 -12.82 4.76 24.57
N HIS A 875 -13.21 4.52 23.32
CA HIS A 875 -14.58 4.69 22.85
C HIS A 875 -15.51 3.58 23.39
N PRO A 876 -15.19 2.27 23.26
CA PRO A 876 -15.86 1.19 24.01
C PRO A 876 -15.99 1.44 25.52
N ILE A 877 -14.93 1.93 26.17
CA ILE A 877 -14.93 2.24 27.60
C ILE A 877 -15.89 3.41 27.90
N SER A 878 -15.86 4.50 27.13
CA SER A 878 -16.78 5.64 27.30
C SER A 878 -18.24 5.22 27.10
N VAL A 879 -18.53 4.43 26.06
CA VAL A 879 -19.87 3.85 25.83
C VAL A 879 -20.30 3.00 27.03
N PHE A 880 -19.45 2.10 27.53
CA PHE A 880 -19.77 1.24 28.67
C PHE A 880 -19.98 2.03 29.97
N LEU A 881 -19.15 3.04 30.26
CA LEU A 881 -19.36 3.97 31.38
C LEU A 881 -20.69 4.71 31.25
N HIS A 882 -21.07 5.14 30.04
CA HIS A 882 -22.40 5.71 29.78
C HIS A 882 -23.54 4.69 29.91
N MET A 883 -23.32 3.39 29.65
CA MET A 883 -24.30 2.33 29.96
C MET A 883 -24.51 2.21 31.46
N LEU A 884 -23.43 2.09 32.24
CA LEU A 884 -23.49 1.99 33.70
C LEU A 884 -24.12 3.23 34.37
N ARG A 885 -23.93 4.42 33.78
CA ARG A 885 -24.58 5.66 34.23
C ARG A 885 -26.10 5.69 33.96
N ASN A 886 -26.60 4.95 32.96
CA ASN A 886 -27.99 5.00 32.51
C ASN A 886 -28.82 3.74 32.86
N CYS A 887 -28.21 2.69 33.42
CA CYS A 887 -28.93 1.49 33.86
C CYS A 887 -29.53 1.65 35.26
N SER A 888 -30.49 0.79 35.60
CA SER A 888 -31.18 0.74 36.89
C SER A 888 -30.34 0.04 37.98
N ILE A 889 -29.46 -0.89 37.59
CA ILE A 889 -28.57 -1.61 38.51
C ILE A 889 -27.30 -0.79 38.78
N LYS A 890 -26.91 -0.67 40.06
CA LYS A 890 -25.65 -0.05 40.46
C LYS A 890 -24.49 -1.04 40.28
N ILE A 891 -23.51 -0.68 39.45
CA ILE A 891 -22.34 -1.51 39.13
C ILE A 891 -21.06 -0.72 39.40
N LYS A 892 -20.06 -1.37 40.02
CA LYS A 892 -18.70 -0.83 40.22
C LYS A 892 -17.71 -1.57 39.33
N ILE A 893 -16.88 -0.82 38.62
CA ILE A 893 -15.71 -1.37 37.92
C ILE A 893 -14.56 -1.45 38.92
N LYS A 894 -13.78 -2.54 38.88
CA LYS A 894 -12.51 -2.64 39.59
C LYS A 894 -11.44 -3.33 38.76
N PHE A 895 -10.28 -2.71 38.63
CA PHE A 895 -9.09 -3.31 38.03
C PHE A 895 -8.45 -4.33 38.97
N VAL A 896 -8.05 -5.45 38.39
CA VAL A 896 -7.48 -6.62 39.07
C VAL A 896 -6.11 -6.98 38.52
N ARG A 897 -5.71 -6.44 37.36
CA ARG A 897 -4.38 -6.61 36.78
C ARG A 897 -3.94 -5.37 36.00
N TYR A 898 -2.64 -5.10 36.04
CA TYR A 898 -1.93 -4.16 35.16
C TYR A 898 -0.56 -4.77 34.80
N GLU A 899 -0.22 -4.76 33.52
CA GLU A 899 1.04 -5.24 32.95
C GLU A 899 1.49 -4.31 31.82
N GLN A 900 2.75 -4.44 31.39
CA GLN A 900 3.33 -3.72 30.26
C GLN A 900 4.12 -4.72 29.42
N SER A 901 4.03 -4.63 28.09
CA SER A 901 4.76 -5.53 27.17
C SER A 901 6.29 -5.53 27.41
N SER A 902 6.81 -4.41 27.91
CA SER A 902 8.23 -4.12 28.09
C SER A 902 8.39 -2.92 29.04
N GLN A 903 9.45 -2.89 29.83
CA GLN A 903 9.74 -1.74 30.70
C GLN A 903 10.60 -0.70 29.99
N CYS A 904 9.96 0.32 29.39
CA CYS A 904 10.66 1.48 28.83
C CYS A 904 11.57 2.17 29.86
N LYS A 905 12.83 2.37 29.45
CA LYS A 905 13.93 3.04 30.16
C LYS A 905 14.51 4.19 29.34
N THR A 906 14.51 4.11 28.01
CA THR A 906 15.03 5.13 27.09
C THR A 906 13.96 5.69 26.15
N MET A 907 14.29 6.79 25.45
CA MET A 907 13.43 7.40 24.43
C MET A 907 13.46 6.68 23.06
N ARG A 908 14.27 5.63 22.89
CA ARG A 908 14.20 4.73 21.72
C ARG A 908 13.21 3.58 21.93
N ASP A 909 12.92 3.24 23.18
CA ASP A 909 12.09 2.10 23.57
C ASP A 909 10.63 2.29 23.14
N SER A 910 9.86 1.19 23.12
CA SER A 910 8.40 1.27 23.04
C SER A 910 7.73 0.13 23.81
N SER A 911 6.51 0.36 24.26
CA SER A 911 5.68 -0.61 25.00
C SER A 911 4.19 -0.42 24.72
N VAL A 912 3.39 -1.44 25.06
CA VAL A 912 1.93 -1.35 25.16
C VAL A 912 1.54 -1.83 26.56
N SER A 913 0.66 -1.08 27.22
CA SER A 913 0.11 -1.44 28.53
C SER A 913 -1.13 -2.31 28.41
N TYR A 914 -1.26 -3.27 29.33
CA TYR A 914 -2.42 -4.16 29.43
C TYR A 914 -3.05 -4.02 30.81
N ALA A 915 -4.36 -3.73 30.86
CA ALA A 915 -5.10 -3.66 32.10
C ALA A 915 -6.29 -4.63 32.04
N SER A 916 -6.76 -5.11 33.19
CA SER A 916 -7.92 -5.99 33.24
C SER A 916 -8.78 -5.69 34.46
N ALA A 917 -10.09 -5.58 34.23
CA ALA A 917 -11.08 -5.19 35.22
C ALA A 917 -12.32 -6.07 35.20
N ALA A 918 -13.01 -6.14 36.34
CA ALA A 918 -14.33 -6.74 36.49
C ALA A 918 -15.34 -5.67 36.92
N ALA A 919 -16.49 -5.63 36.27
CA ALA A 919 -17.63 -4.81 36.62
C ALA A 919 -18.63 -5.66 37.42
N LYS A 920 -18.82 -5.35 38.70
CA LYS A 920 -19.65 -6.13 39.63
C LYS A 920 -20.83 -5.32 40.18
N VAL A 921 -21.96 -5.97 40.42
CA VAL A 921 -23.11 -5.35 41.10
C VAL A 921 -22.69 -4.90 42.50
N ASP A 922 -23.10 -3.69 42.89
CA ASP A 922 -22.85 -3.11 44.21
C ASP A 922 -24.08 -3.34 45.10
N ALA A 923 -23.96 -4.24 46.07
CA ALA A 923 -25.02 -4.69 46.98
C ALA A 923 -25.33 -3.70 48.12
#